data_AF-A0A0P4VRG8-F1
#
_entry.id   AF-A0A0P4VRG8-F1
#
_cell.length_a   1.000
_cell.length_b   1.000
_cell.length_c   1.000
_cell.angle_alpha   90.00
_cell.angle_beta   90.00
_cell.angle_gamma   90.00
#
_symmetry.space_group_name_H-M   'P 1'
#
loop_
_entity.id
_entity.type
_entity.pdbx_description
1 polymer ?
#
loop_
_entity_poly.entity_id
_entity_poly.type
_entity_poly.pdbx_seq_one_letter_code
_entity_poly.pdbx_strand_id
1 'polypeptide(L)'
;MSWNVNGVCTKLEKGNVHQLLCGYDIIAINEVKTQLPVNLSGYKLYRSDVVGSAARGGTVVLVKNWLSESVFGVDTSKGDQVWMQMRNIPGVLFGFCYIPPSDSQYYSLSAFSYIKEKLSEFMPKGHIIIGDMNARFGKNVKDLLAPLNVSNSDELSYPFVADDINVPNDNAQLLSAICVENSMLVMNNLKTEQKHFLGNKTFRRRDAWISEVDVCMASCTMIRYIDDFSVVQRVDLPSDHAPITLTVSGTGMDLDNLIDRTRQLGDHAALYSVSVKKNLFRRPLKFMNIDKEVFSNVISQKDLNFFNGNVEISEVESGITNALYSCVQQSVCRNQRSEQVDMQLGRWERLLSDRGDSRVWKAINWKGEYASENNGNSCPSSDEFKAYFETILNADTVNDDDVEVTTDVTIPVLDEQISVAEVQQQIKRMHPDKSCGPDGLPPGVFSLLPAQWVLAIVTLFNNVFLFGSYPCSWIKAKVFTIFKKGDRHNPHNYRGISILNSLAKLFDMVLCERLSHWFRPLREQAGAQRGRGCIEHIVTLRLLVDTARRKKEKLFVMFVDFSKAYDLIPRNKLLTVLKRLGCGMVMLGALTAMYRVTQSVVGSALFTATLGVRQGSPTSCILFIIYINELVKMIKEQCMPERFLDWLHVLVLMDDTVLLSTSRANLIKKVEILDQFCRDYGMYVNNAKTSFFVIHGDDGDADAIHVNSLVIEHCHSYIYLGSPFTSDGSVSSAVKAHSTAKLCHVLKYVSFVTKNNDLPFIVKRRVFEAALMSAILYGCESWVSADYKPVTKLYNWALKQMLGVRKTTPNIVCYAEVGLPSVSDLIKVKQHKFFRNIWLERSGMNDDPLILAIRVTLASRTPTSRNIDTFINTEPLSMSTIIENVCNDIAHSDSSRCKTYKEINPQFKVPDLYKQKHLVNDLHRISFTRFRLCGHRLAIETGRWNRRGRGRLPVEERLCSCGGIQTERHAVEVCPLTAHLRHIYNVTVLEDIFADTFPRESMCKMLHEVLNVLE
;
A
#
# COMPACT_ATOMS: atom_id res chain seq x y z
N MET A 1 -8.15 0.87 -42.56
CA MET A 1 -9.29 1.83 -42.65
C MET A 1 -9.56 2.12 -44.12
N SER A 2 -10.82 2.44 -44.49
CA SER A 2 -11.18 2.93 -45.82
C SER A 2 -11.91 4.27 -45.71
N TRP A 3 -11.51 5.24 -46.53
CA TRP A 3 -12.22 6.51 -46.70
C TRP A 3 -12.79 6.67 -48.10
N ASN A 4 -13.87 7.44 -48.15
CA ASN A 4 -14.64 7.81 -49.32
C ASN A 4 -15.12 6.64 -50.19
N VAL A 5 -16.32 6.19 -49.88
CA VAL A 5 -17.05 5.23 -50.71
C VAL A 5 -18.28 5.93 -51.31
N ASN A 6 -18.05 6.96 -52.13
CA ASN A 6 -19.12 7.78 -52.72
C ASN A 6 -20.04 6.97 -53.65
N GLY A 7 -21.32 7.34 -53.71
CA GLY A 7 -22.29 6.72 -54.62
C GLY A 7 -22.68 5.28 -54.31
N VAL A 8 -22.20 4.71 -53.20
CA VAL A 8 -22.47 3.31 -52.80
C VAL A 8 -23.79 3.16 -52.06
N CYS A 9 -24.30 4.20 -51.40
CA CYS A 9 -25.57 4.13 -50.65
C CYS A 9 -26.75 3.63 -51.50
N THR A 10 -26.84 4.00 -52.78
CA THR A 10 -27.91 3.57 -53.71
C THR A 10 -27.64 2.20 -54.37
N LYS A 11 -26.46 1.61 -54.14
CA LYS A 11 -26.01 0.35 -54.77
C LYS A 11 -25.58 -0.73 -53.76
N LEU A 12 -25.69 -0.45 -52.45
CA LEU A 12 -25.37 -1.38 -51.34
C LEU A 12 -26.15 -2.71 -51.43
N GLU A 13 -27.33 -2.72 -52.05
CA GLU A 13 -28.15 -3.91 -52.27
C GLU A 13 -27.58 -4.89 -53.31
N LYS A 14 -26.59 -4.46 -54.13
CA LYS A 14 -25.89 -5.35 -55.06
C LYS A 14 -24.87 -6.17 -54.28
N GLY A 15 -25.17 -7.45 -54.04
CA GLY A 15 -24.47 -8.35 -53.09
C GLY A 15 -22.93 -8.36 -53.10
N ASN A 16 -22.28 -7.97 -54.21
CA ASN A 16 -20.82 -7.89 -54.32
C ASN A 16 -20.22 -6.71 -53.51
N VAL A 17 -20.94 -5.61 -53.32
CA VAL A 17 -20.41 -4.42 -52.62
C VAL A 17 -20.36 -4.64 -51.11
N HIS A 18 -21.35 -5.34 -50.56
CA HIS A 18 -21.41 -5.67 -49.13
C HIS A 18 -20.22 -6.55 -48.70
N GLN A 19 -19.88 -7.59 -49.47
CA GLN A 19 -18.70 -8.45 -49.18
C GLN A 19 -17.40 -7.66 -49.23
N LEU A 20 -17.28 -6.71 -50.15
CA LEU A 20 -16.08 -5.89 -50.33
C LEU A 20 -15.87 -4.91 -49.16
N LEU A 21 -16.94 -4.30 -48.67
CA LEU A 21 -16.91 -3.42 -47.50
C LEU A 21 -16.58 -4.17 -46.20
N CYS A 22 -17.04 -5.43 -46.06
CA CYS A 22 -16.76 -6.25 -44.87
C CYS A 22 -15.26 -6.47 -44.58
N GLY A 23 -14.38 -6.27 -45.56
CA GLY A 23 -12.93 -6.38 -45.40
C GLY A 23 -12.29 -5.29 -44.52
N TYR A 24 -12.94 -4.14 -44.31
CA TYR A 24 -12.34 -2.97 -43.66
C TYR A 24 -12.84 -2.74 -42.23
N ASP A 25 -11.96 -2.41 -41.28
CA ASP A 25 -12.38 -2.25 -39.87
C ASP A 25 -13.15 -0.95 -39.58
N ILE A 26 -12.85 0.10 -40.35
CA ILE A 26 -13.51 1.41 -40.29
C ILE A 26 -13.75 1.88 -41.72
N ILE A 27 -14.97 2.34 -42.00
CA ILE A 27 -15.41 2.78 -43.31
C ILE A 27 -16.11 4.13 -43.16
N ALA A 28 -15.68 5.13 -43.91
CA ALA A 28 -16.41 6.38 -44.03
C ALA A 28 -17.13 6.48 -45.38
N ILE A 29 -18.42 6.81 -45.32
CA ILE A 29 -19.33 6.98 -46.46
C ILE A 29 -19.88 8.40 -46.40
N ASN A 30 -19.76 9.12 -47.50
CA ASN A 30 -20.20 10.50 -47.63
C ASN A 30 -21.40 10.62 -48.57
N GLU A 31 -22.03 11.79 -48.58
CA GLU A 31 -23.26 12.07 -49.35
C GLU A 31 -24.45 11.15 -49.00
N VAL A 32 -24.54 10.72 -47.72
CA VAL A 32 -25.57 9.79 -47.27
C VAL A 32 -26.92 10.48 -47.04
N LYS A 33 -27.90 10.23 -47.92
CA LYS A 33 -29.28 10.74 -47.78
C LYS A 33 -29.95 10.28 -46.47
N THR A 34 -31.08 10.90 -46.12
CA THR A 34 -31.78 10.77 -44.81
C THR A 34 -32.11 9.34 -44.36
N GLN A 35 -32.08 8.34 -45.25
CA GLN A 35 -32.14 6.92 -44.89
C GLN A 35 -30.97 6.16 -45.54
N LEU A 36 -30.18 5.45 -44.72
CA LEU A 36 -29.29 4.40 -45.21
C LEU A 36 -30.17 3.16 -45.47
N PRO A 37 -30.22 2.64 -46.70
CA PRO A 37 -31.16 1.57 -47.04
C PRO A 37 -30.82 0.21 -46.38
N VAL A 38 -29.64 0.05 -45.77
CA VAL A 38 -29.18 -1.25 -45.23
C VAL A 38 -28.44 -1.10 -43.90
N ASN A 39 -28.79 -1.95 -42.92
CA ASN A 39 -28.01 -2.17 -41.70
C ASN A 39 -26.87 -3.17 -42.01
N LEU A 40 -25.63 -2.69 -42.07
CA LEU A 40 -24.45 -3.54 -42.32
C LEU A 40 -24.17 -4.41 -41.08
N SER A 41 -24.58 -5.68 -41.15
CA SER A 41 -24.43 -6.62 -40.03
C SER A 41 -22.95 -6.73 -39.62
N GLY A 42 -22.68 -6.55 -38.33
CA GLY A 42 -21.31 -6.55 -37.79
C GLY A 42 -20.65 -5.18 -37.67
N TYR A 43 -21.35 -4.08 -37.98
CA TYR A 43 -20.84 -2.71 -37.82
C TYR A 43 -21.75 -1.86 -36.92
N LYS A 44 -21.12 -0.96 -36.15
CA LYS A 44 -21.74 0.14 -35.41
C LYS A 44 -21.63 1.44 -36.22
N LEU A 45 -22.71 2.20 -36.26
CA LEU A 45 -22.85 3.40 -37.07
C LEU A 45 -22.70 4.67 -36.24
N TYR A 46 -21.90 5.61 -36.75
CA TYR A 46 -21.76 6.97 -36.25
C TYR A 46 -22.08 7.95 -37.39
N ARG A 47 -22.98 8.90 -37.17
CA ARG A 47 -23.51 9.76 -38.23
C ARG A 47 -23.57 11.20 -37.79
N SER A 48 -23.21 12.09 -38.70
CA SER A 48 -23.58 13.50 -38.60
C SER A 48 -24.64 13.84 -39.63
N ASP A 49 -25.68 14.57 -39.20
CA ASP A 49 -26.76 15.02 -40.07
C ASP A 49 -26.62 16.50 -40.36
N VAL A 50 -26.84 16.86 -41.63
CA VAL A 50 -26.92 18.26 -42.00
C VAL A 50 -28.30 18.81 -41.63
N VAL A 51 -28.30 19.77 -40.71
CA VAL A 51 -29.52 20.46 -40.27
C VAL A 51 -30.13 21.27 -41.42
N GLY A 52 -31.40 21.00 -41.76
CA GLY A 52 -32.23 21.89 -42.59
C GLY A 52 -32.39 21.54 -44.08
N SER A 53 -31.90 20.41 -44.59
CA SER A 53 -32.13 19.99 -45.99
C SER A 53 -32.34 18.48 -46.11
N ALA A 54 -33.54 18.06 -46.53
CA ALA A 54 -33.84 16.66 -46.85
C ALA A 54 -33.10 16.14 -48.11
N ALA A 55 -32.45 17.05 -48.85
CA ALA A 55 -31.70 16.76 -50.07
C ALA A 55 -30.18 16.64 -49.85
N ARG A 56 -29.66 16.98 -48.66
CA ARG A 56 -28.22 16.94 -48.35
C ARG A 56 -27.85 15.62 -47.66
N GLY A 57 -26.75 15.00 -48.13
CA GLY A 57 -26.22 13.79 -47.52
C GLY A 57 -25.10 14.09 -46.54
N GLY A 58 -25.13 13.50 -45.35
CA GLY A 58 -24.12 13.67 -44.29
C GLY A 58 -23.01 12.62 -44.35
N THR A 59 -22.06 12.70 -43.42
CA THR A 59 -20.99 11.72 -43.24
C THR A 59 -21.43 10.61 -42.30
N VAL A 60 -21.27 9.35 -42.74
CA VAL A 60 -21.50 8.16 -41.93
C VAL A 60 -20.22 7.37 -41.79
N VAL A 61 -19.84 7.06 -40.56
CA VAL A 61 -18.72 6.19 -40.24
C VAL A 61 -19.23 4.87 -39.67
N LEU A 62 -18.88 3.78 -40.31
CA LEU A 62 -19.16 2.42 -39.88
C LEU A 62 -17.90 1.82 -39.25
N VAL A 63 -18.02 1.32 -38.03
CA VAL A 63 -16.92 0.69 -37.27
C VAL A 63 -17.31 -0.74 -36.95
N LYS A 64 -16.45 -1.73 -37.25
CA LYS A 64 -16.75 -3.13 -36.90
C LYS A 64 -17.07 -3.29 -35.41
N ASN A 65 -18.01 -4.16 -35.08
CA ASN A 65 -18.52 -4.33 -33.71
C ASN A 65 -17.41 -4.64 -32.70
N TRP A 66 -16.44 -5.48 -33.06
CA TRP A 66 -15.30 -5.82 -32.19
C TRP A 66 -14.41 -4.60 -31.87
N LEU A 67 -14.38 -3.60 -32.75
CA LEU A 67 -13.63 -2.36 -32.56
C LEU A 67 -14.48 -1.24 -31.94
N SER A 68 -15.81 -1.38 -32.02
CA SER A 68 -16.76 -0.33 -31.63
C SER A 68 -16.76 0.00 -30.12
N GLU A 69 -16.35 -0.94 -29.26
CA GLU A 69 -16.16 -0.72 -27.82
C GLU A 69 -14.92 0.14 -27.53
N SER A 70 -13.98 0.21 -28.48
CA SER A 70 -12.77 1.02 -28.38
C SER A 70 -12.98 2.47 -28.82
N VAL A 71 -14.12 2.80 -29.44
CA VAL A 71 -14.43 4.15 -29.91
C VAL A 71 -14.91 5.03 -28.77
N PHE A 72 -14.31 6.21 -28.61
CA PHE A 72 -14.72 7.22 -27.63
C PHE A 72 -14.53 8.64 -28.19
N GLY A 73 -15.01 9.66 -27.45
CA GLY A 73 -14.82 11.06 -27.85
C GLY A 73 -15.44 11.40 -29.20
N VAL A 74 -16.57 10.78 -29.54
CA VAL A 74 -17.22 10.96 -30.84
C VAL A 74 -17.93 12.31 -30.90
N ASP A 75 -17.63 13.10 -31.91
CA ASP A 75 -18.26 14.38 -32.19
C ASP A 75 -18.89 14.37 -33.58
N THR A 76 -20.21 14.52 -33.60
CA THR A 76 -21.05 14.54 -34.81
C THR A 76 -21.81 15.85 -34.95
N SER A 77 -21.40 16.90 -34.22
CA SER A 77 -22.14 18.17 -34.12
C SER A 77 -22.19 19.00 -35.42
N LYS A 78 -21.33 18.69 -36.40
CA LYS A 78 -21.27 19.36 -37.71
C LYS A 78 -21.62 18.39 -38.83
N GLY A 79 -22.68 18.69 -39.57
CA GLY A 79 -23.34 17.80 -40.55
C GLY A 79 -22.47 17.10 -41.61
N ASP A 80 -21.25 17.57 -41.85
CA ASP A 80 -20.33 17.03 -42.87
C ASP A 80 -19.03 16.46 -42.27
N GLN A 81 -18.97 16.33 -40.94
CA GLN A 81 -17.77 15.86 -40.24
C GLN A 81 -18.13 14.94 -39.08
N VAL A 82 -17.44 13.81 -39.01
CA VAL A 82 -17.46 12.92 -37.85
C VAL A 82 -16.04 12.85 -37.31
N TRP A 83 -15.87 13.15 -36.03
CA TRP A 83 -14.59 13.03 -35.34
C TRP A 83 -14.68 11.94 -34.28
N MET A 84 -13.64 11.13 -34.12
CA MET A 84 -13.61 10.10 -33.09
C MET A 84 -12.20 9.69 -32.70
N GLN A 85 -12.07 9.14 -31.49
CA GLN A 85 -10.83 8.58 -30.97
C GLN A 85 -10.97 7.08 -30.70
N MET A 86 -9.84 6.38 -30.66
CA MET A 86 -9.80 4.94 -30.41
C MET A 86 -8.87 4.60 -29.24
N ARG A 87 -9.35 3.76 -28.30
CA ARG A 87 -8.57 3.31 -27.13
C ARG A 87 -7.35 2.48 -27.53
N ASN A 88 -7.47 1.74 -28.63
CA ASN A 88 -6.40 0.86 -29.13
C ASN A 88 -5.33 1.64 -29.92
N ILE A 89 -5.57 2.92 -30.22
CA ILE A 89 -4.63 3.83 -30.87
C ILE A 89 -4.65 5.15 -30.08
N PRO A 90 -4.16 5.13 -28.82
CA PRO A 90 -4.32 6.25 -27.90
C PRO A 90 -3.58 7.48 -28.40
N GLY A 91 -4.18 8.66 -28.16
CA GLY A 91 -3.59 9.92 -28.60
C GLY A 91 -3.79 10.26 -30.07
N VAL A 92 -4.59 9.50 -30.83
CA VAL A 92 -4.96 9.85 -32.21
C VAL A 92 -6.41 10.30 -32.30
N LEU A 93 -6.64 11.39 -33.02
CA LEU A 93 -7.97 11.86 -33.41
C LEU A 93 -8.17 11.64 -34.91
N PHE A 94 -9.22 10.89 -35.24
CA PHE A 94 -9.62 10.61 -36.62
C PHE A 94 -10.74 11.58 -37.02
N GLY A 95 -10.49 12.38 -38.06
CA GLY A 95 -11.48 13.25 -38.70
C GLY A 95 -11.93 12.68 -40.04
N PHE A 96 -13.23 12.39 -40.15
CA PHE A 96 -13.86 11.95 -41.38
C PHE A 96 -14.70 13.12 -41.89
N CYS A 97 -14.27 13.78 -42.95
CA CYS A 97 -14.84 15.07 -43.35
C CYS A 97 -15.15 15.07 -44.84
N TYR A 98 -16.35 15.52 -45.21
CA TYR A 98 -16.70 15.78 -46.60
C TYR A 98 -16.70 17.30 -46.85
N ILE A 99 -15.83 17.76 -47.75
CA ILE A 99 -15.81 19.16 -48.21
C ILE A 99 -16.07 19.18 -49.71
N PRO A 100 -17.21 19.72 -50.19
CA PRO A 100 -17.52 19.76 -51.62
C PRO A 100 -16.70 20.83 -52.36
N PRO A 101 -16.65 20.79 -53.70
CA PRO A 101 -16.08 21.85 -54.54
C PRO A 101 -16.69 23.25 -54.27
N SER A 102 -15.94 24.33 -54.52
CA SER A 102 -16.38 25.70 -54.24
C SER A 102 -17.56 26.18 -55.09
N ASP A 103 -17.81 25.54 -56.23
CA ASP A 103 -18.96 25.77 -57.12
C ASP A 103 -20.21 24.96 -56.74
N SER A 104 -20.11 24.09 -55.72
CA SER A 104 -21.25 23.36 -55.18
C SER A 104 -22.19 24.28 -54.40
N GLN A 105 -23.50 24.12 -54.62
CA GLN A 105 -24.54 24.78 -53.81
C GLN A 105 -24.47 24.44 -52.30
N TYR A 106 -23.66 23.45 -51.92
CA TYR A 106 -23.47 22.98 -50.55
C TYR A 106 -22.11 23.40 -49.95
N TYR A 107 -21.33 24.21 -50.65
CA TYR A 107 -20.03 24.69 -50.16
C TYR A 107 -20.18 25.61 -48.94
N SER A 108 -19.35 25.41 -47.91
CA SER A 108 -19.37 26.24 -46.70
C SER A 108 -17.98 26.44 -46.10
N LEU A 109 -17.60 27.70 -45.89
CA LEU A 109 -16.37 28.07 -45.19
C LEU A 109 -16.36 27.64 -43.71
N SER A 110 -17.54 27.42 -43.11
CA SER A 110 -17.65 27.01 -41.71
C SER A 110 -17.07 25.61 -41.43
N ALA A 111 -16.98 24.76 -42.46
CA ALA A 111 -16.34 23.45 -42.36
C ALA A 111 -14.83 23.57 -42.07
N PHE A 112 -14.15 24.52 -42.71
CA PHE A 112 -12.72 24.77 -42.50
C PHE A 112 -12.43 25.40 -41.13
N SER A 113 -13.28 26.32 -40.67
CA SER A 113 -13.15 26.90 -39.33
C SER A 113 -13.25 25.84 -38.23
N TYR A 114 -14.13 24.84 -38.42
CA TYR A 114 -14.29 23.75 -37.47
C TYR A 114 -13.09 22.80 -37.46
N ILE A 115 -12.48 22.55 -38.63
CA ILE A 115 -11.22 21.81 -38.70
C ILE A 115 -10.14 22.57 -37.91
N LYS A 116 -9.99 23.89 -38.09
CA LYS A 116 -9.03 24.69 -37.31
C LYS A 116 -9.27 24.60 -35.80
N GLU A 117 -10.52 24.64 -35.37
CA GLU A 117 -10.90 24.48 -33.95
C GLU A 117 -10.44 23.12 -33.40
N LYS A 118 -10.72 22.02 -34.11
CA LYS A 118 -10.30 20.67 -33.71
C LYS A 118 -8.79 20.47 -33.71
N LEU A 119 -8.08 21.05 -34.68
CA LEU A 119 -6.63 21.05 -34.69
C LEU A 119 -6.07 21.77 -33.45
N SER A 120 -6.56 22.97 -33.13
CA SER A 120 -6.13 23.74 -31.96
C SER A 120 -6.44 23.02 -30.63
N GLU A 121 -7.60 22.38 -30.54
CA GLU A 121 -8.03 21.63 -29.35
C GLU A 121 -7.14 20.40 -29.07
N PHE A 122 -6.74 19.68 -30.13
CA PHE A 122 -6.20 18.33 -30.00
C PHE A 122 -4.70 18.21 -30.27
N MET A 123 -4.12 19.00 -31.18
CA MET A 123 -2.70 18.93 -31.55
C MET A 123 -1.72 19.02 -30.35
N PRO A 124 -1.98 19.79 -29.28
CA PRO A 124 -1.09 19.81 -28.11
C PRO A 124 -1.05 18.48 -27.32
N LYS A 125 -2.06 17.62 -27.51
CA LYS A 125 -2.33 16.43 -26.70
C LYS A 125 -2.17 15.11 -27.48
N GLY A 126 -1.96 15.17 -28.79
CA GLY A 126 -1.93 13.97 -29.63
C GLY A 126 -1.69 14.25 -31.12
N HIS A 127 -2.00 13.25 -31.93
CA HIS A 127 -1.83 13.23 -33.38
C HIS A 127 -3.18 13.28 -34.10
N ILE A 128 -3.21 13.86 -35.29
CA ILE A 128 -4.45 13.98 -36.07
C ILE A 128 -4.26 13.36 -37.43
N ILE A 129 -5.28 12.61 -37.87
CA ILE A 129 -5.44 12.18 -39.25
C ILE A 129 -6.84 12.60 -39.70
N ILE A 130 -6.92 13.32 -40.81
CA ILE A 130 -8.16 13.81 -41.38
C ILE A 130 -8.19 13.55 -42.88
N GLY A 131 -9.35 13.24 -43.45
CA GLY A 131 -9.45 13.08 -44.89
C GLY A 131 -10.85 13.13 -45.46
N ASP A 132 -10.84 12.97 -46.79
CA ASP A 132 -11.95 13.11 -47.74
C ASP A 132 -12.34 14.55 -48.11
N MET A 133 -11.33 15.40 -48.29
CA MET A 133 -11.53 16.79 -48.69
C MET A 133 -11.27 16.97 -50.19
N ASN A 134 -12.24 17.56 -50.90
CA ASN A 134 -12.10 17.86 -52.33
C ASN A 134 -11.16 19.06 -52.53
N ALA A 135 -9.85 18.81 -52.59
CA ALA A 135 -8.83 19.83 -52.77
C ALA A 135 -7.84 19.43 -53.85
N ARG A 136 -7.54 20.35 -54.77
CA ARG A 136 -6.63 20.15 -55.89
C ARG A 136 -5.47 21.12 -55.77
N PHE A 137 -4.31 20.63 -55.34
CA PHE A 137 -3.12 21.44 -55.07
C PHE A 137 -2.29 21.77 -56.33
N GLY A 138 -2.60 21.18 -57.50
CA GLY A 138 -1.92 21.43 -58.78
C GLY A 138 -0.44 20.99 -58.80
N LYS A 139 0.29 21.37 -59.85
CA LYS A 139 1.70 20.96 -60.08
C LYS A 139 2.70 21.38 -59.00
N ASN A 140 2.36 22.39 -58.19
CA ASN A 140 3.28 23.07 -57.28
C ASN A 140 2.95 22.83 -55.79
N VAL A 141 2.48 21.63 -55.43
CA VAL A 141 2.21 21.25 -54.03
C VAL A 141 3.42 21.52 -53.12
N LYS A 142 4.63 21.26 -53.64
CA LYS A 142 5.89 21.52 -52.95
C LYS A 142 6.07 23.00 -52.59
N ASP A 143 5.68 23.91 -53.47
CA ASP A 143 5.84 25.35 -53.24
C ASP A 143 4.79 25.90 -52.26
N LEU A 144 3.59 25.32 -52.26
CA LEU A 144 2.51 25.66 -51.31
C LEU A 144 2.80 25.21 -49.88
N LEU A 145 3.57 24.13 -49.72
CA LEU A 145 3.89 23.52 -48.43
C LEU A 145 5.35 23.74 -48.00
N ALA A 146 6.15 24.44 -48.82
CA ALA A 146 7.55 24.80 -48.54
C ALA A 146 7.81 25.52 -47.20
N PRO A 147 6.88 26.32 -46.62
CA PRO A 147 7.09 26.98 -45.33
C PRO A 147 7.09 26.03 -44.11
N LEU A 148 6.79 24.75 -44.27
CA LEU A 148 6.80 23.77 -43.17
C LEU A 148 8.24 23.44 -42.74
N ASN A 149 8.74 24.16 -41.73
CA ASN A 149 10.02 23.87 -41.07
C ASN A 149 9.90 22.59 -40.22
N VAL A 150 10.09 21.42 -40.84
CA VAL A 150 10.16 20.14 -40.11
C VAL A 150 11.60 19.90 -39.65
N SER A 151 11.94 20.39 -38.46
CA SER A 151 13.24 20.11 -37.84
C SER A 151 13.22 18.75 -37.14
N ASN A 152 13.55 17.67 -37.88
CA ASN A 152 14.32 16.48 -37.45
C ASN A 152 14.20 15.33 -38.48
N SER A 153 15.35 14.89 -39.00
CA SER A 153 15.74 13.54 -39.47
C SER A 153 14.96 12.78 -40.57
N ASP A 154 13.99 13.35 -41.29
CA ASP A 154 13.41 12.69 -42.47
C ASP A 154 13.35 13.68 -43.65
N GLU A 155 14.12 13.50 -44.73
CA GLU A 155 13.96 14.32 -45.96
C GLU A 155 12.55 14.13 -46.56
N LEU A 156 11.66 15.10 -46.34
CA LEU A 156 10.32 15.11 -46.91
C LEU A 156 10.36 15.66 -48.34
N SER A 157 9.78 14.92 -49.28
CA SER A 157 9.62 15.38 -50.66
C SER A 157 8.23 15.08 -51.20
N TYR A 158 7.69 16.05 -51.93
CA TYR A 158 6.56 15.84 -52.82
C TYR A 158 7.15 15.70 -54.24
N PRO A 159 7.32 14.46 -54.76
CA PRO A 159 7.84 14.24 -56.10
C PRO A 159 6.95 14.92 -57.13
N PHE A 160 7.55 15.30 -58.27
CA PHE A 160 6.81 15.93 -59.35
C PHE A 160 5.77 14.96 -59.92
N VAL A 161 4.51 15.37 -59.87
CA VAL A 161 3.38 14.61 -60.39
C VAL A 161 2.75 15.44 -61.50
N ALA A 162 2.81 14.97 -62.75
CA ALA A 162 2.23 15.70 -63.89
C ALA A 162 0.70 15.80 -63.79
N ASP A 163 0.17 16.91 -63.27
CA ASP A 163 -1.26 17.21 -63.23
C ASP A 163 -1.66 18.06 -64.46
N ASP A 164 -2.87 17.90 -65.00
CA ASP A 164 -3.37 18.76 -66.09
C ASP A 164 -3.80 20.15 -65.58
N ILE A 165 -3.89 20.31 -64.26
CA ILE A 165 -4.30 21.55 -63.59
C ILE A 165 -3.07 22.33 -63.10
N ASN A 166 -2.87 23.53 -63.64
CA ASN A 166 -1.75 24.41 -63.28
C ASN A 166 -2.00 25.26 -62.01
N VAL A 167 -3.27 25.46 -61.61
CA VAL A 167 -3.64 26.40 -60.51
C VAL A 167 -4.40 25.66 -59.40
N PRO A 168 -4.02 25.82 -58.12
CA PRO A 168 -4.74 25.23 -57.00
C PRO A 168 -6.17 25.79 -56.87
N ASN A 169 -7.15 24.94 -56.57
CA ASN A 169 -8.52 25.38 -56.30
C ASN A 169 -8.67 26.04 -54.92
N ASP A 170 -9.79 26.73 -54.67
CA ASP A 170 -10.01 27.49 -53.42
C ASP A 170 -9.82 26.63 -52.16
N ASN A 171 -10.30 25.38 -52.20
CA ASN A 171 -10.15 24.41 -51.10
C ASN A 171 -8.68 24.10 -50.81
N ALA A 172 -7.85 23.91 -51.84
CA ALA A 172 -6.42 23.66 -51.66
C ALA A 172 -5.67 24.85 -51.05
N GLN A 173 -6.07 26.08 -51.37
CA GLN A 173 -5.47 27.29 -50.78
C GLN A 173 -5.82 27.44 -49.29
N LEU A 174 -7.06 27.09 -48.91
CA LEU A 174 -7.48 27.12 -47.50
C LEU A 174 -6.82 26.00 -46.68
N LEU A 175 -6.71 24.80 -47.26
CA LEU A 175 -6.03 23.67 -46.60
C LEU A 175 -4.52 23.87 -46.51
N SER A 176 -3.87 24.51 -47.49
CA SER A 176 -2.43 24.80 -47.40
C SER A 176 -2.13 25.76 -46.24
N ALA A 177 -2.96 26.79 -46.04
CA ALA A 177 -2.84 27.68 -44.88
C ALA A 177 -3.01 26.91 -43.56
N ILE A 178 -4.02 26.02 -43.48
CA ILE A 178 -4.22 25.15 -42.31
C ILE A 178 -2.98 24.27 -42.05
N CYS A 179 -2.39 23.70 -43.11
CA CYS A 179 -1.21 22.86 -43.00
C CYS A 179 -0.02 23.61 -42.43
N VAL A 180 0.29 24.78 -43.00
CA VAL A 180 1.42 25.63 -42.56
C VAL A 180 1.23 26.11 -41.13
N GLU A 181 0.02 26.57 -40.78
CA GLU A 181 -0.30 27.07 -39.43
C GLU A 181 -0.20 25.98 -38.35
N ASN A 182 -0.51 24.72 -38.68
CA ASN A 182 -0.69 23.64 -37.69
C ASN A 182 0.26 22.45 -37.88
N SER A 183 1.31 22.57 -38.71
CA SER A 183 2.27 21.49 -38.98
C SER A 183 1.62 20.18 -39.45
N MET A 184 0.62 20.28 -40.33
CA MET A 184 -0.02 19.14 -40.99
C MET A 184 0.63 18.88 -42.35
N LEU A 185 0.72 17.61 -42.73
CA LEU A 185 1.25 17.14 -44.01
C LEU A 185 0.14 16.54 -44.85
N VAL A 186 0.11 16.88 -46.13
CA VAL A 186 -0.72 16.20 -47.13
C VAL A 186 -0.07 14.85 -47.44
N MET A 187 -0.83 13.75 -47.35
CA MET A 187 -0.27 12.39 -47.48
C MET A 187 -0.19 11.92 -48.93
N ASN A 188 -1.07 12.44 -49.79
CA ASN A 188 -1.14 12.07 -51.20
C ASN A 188 0.20 12.35 -51.91
N ASN A 189 0.86 11.30 -52.39
CA ASN A 189 2.18 11.35 -53.02
C ASN A 189 3.31 11.86 -52.11
N LEU A 190 3.15 11.83 -50.79
CA LEU A 190 4.25 12.17 -49.89
C LEU A 190 5.33 11.08 -49.92
N LYS A 191 6.60 11.49 -50.08
CA LYS A 191 7.76 10.62 -50.00
C LYS A 191 8.65 11.03 -48.82
N THR A 192 9.02 10.05 -48.02
CA THR A 192 10.01 10.13 -46.92
C THR A 192 11.22 9.27 -47.27
N GLU A 193 12.26 9.25 -46.42
CA GLU A 193 13.42 8.36 -46.62
C GLU A 193 13.04 6.87 -46.67
N GLN A 194 12.05 6.45 -45.87
CA GLN A 194 11.70 5.03 -45.68
C GLN A 194 10.37 4.61 -46.31
N LYS A 195 9.46 5.56 -46.56
CA LYS A 195 8.07 5.29 -46.99
C LYS A 195 7.66 6.15 -48.18
N HIS A 196 6.84 5.59 -49.06
CA HIS A 196 6.24 6.29 -50.19
C HIS A 196 4.72 6.10 -50.16
N PHE A 197 3.98 7.18 -49.91
CA PHE A 197 2.54 7.17 -49.80
C PHE A 197 1.93 7.45 -51.17
N LEU A 198 1.56 6.39 -51.88
CA LEU A 198 1.16 6.45 -53.29
C LEU A 198 -0.27 6.98 -53.46
N GLY A 199 -0.42 8.09 -54.20
CA GLY A 199 -1.71 8.62 -54.63
C GLY A 199 -1.86 8.59 -56.15
N ASN A 200 -2.93 7.97 -56.66
CA ASN A 200 -3.25 8.02 -58.09
C ASN A 200 -3.79 9.40 -58.52
N LYS A 201 -3.84 9.69 -59.83
CA LYS A 201 -4.27 11.00 -60.36
C LYS A 201 -5.73 10.98 -60.79
N THR A 202 -6.41 12.11 -60.64
CA THR A 202 -7.59 12.42 -61.46
C THR A 202 -7.18 12.43 -62.94
N PHE A 203 -7.83 11.65 -63.81
CA PHE A 203 -7.57 11.66 -65.25
C PHE A 203 -8.87 11.70 -66.06
N ARG A 204 -8.78 12.24 -67.29
CA ARG A 204 -9.94 12.34 -68.19
C ARG A 204 -10.08 11.05 -69.01
N ARG A 205 -11.22 10.38 -68.90
CA ARG A 205 -11.58 9.26 -69.79
C ARG A 205 -12.67 9.73 -70.73
N ARG A 206 -12.31 9.98 -72.00
CA ARG A 206 -13.18 10.60 -73.02
C ARG A 206 -13.59 12.03 -72.64
N ASP A 207 -14.88 12.29 -72.43
CA ASP A 207 -15.45 13.61 -72.13
C ASP A 207 -15.86 13.81 -70.68
N ALA A 208 -15.61 12.81 -69.82
CA ALA A 208 -15.89 12.88 -68.40
C ALA A 208 -14.57 12.96 -67.60
N TRP A 209 -14.55 13.86 -66.62
CA TRP A 209 -13.55 13.85 -65.57
C TRP A 209 -13.82 12.64 -64.67
N ILE A 210 -12.83 11.76 -64.50
CA ILE A 210 -12.84 10.78 -63.42
C ILE A 210 -12.00 11.38 -62.30
N SER A 211 -12.68 11.94 -61.29
CA SER A 211 -12.03 12.52 -60.10
C SER A 211 -11.62 11.38 -59.18
N GLU A 212 -10.38 10.94 -59.26
CA GLU A 212 -9.98 9.72 -58.54
C GLU A 212 -9.68 9.95 -57.06
N VAL A 213 -9.31 11.15 -56.59
CA VAL A 213 -8.68 11.26 -55.26
C VAL A 213 -9.09 12.52 -54.47
N ASP A 214 -9.66 12.29 -53.29
CA ASP A 214 -9.79 13.28 -52.22
C ASP A 214 -8.54 13.27 -51.32
N VAL A 215 -8.32 14.38 -50.61
CA VAL A 215 -7.07 14.61 -49.88
C VAL A 215 -7.16 14.05 -48.47
N CYS A 216 -6.08 13.38 -48.06
CA CYS A 216 -5.78 13.06 -46.67
C CYS A 216 -4.67 13.97 -46.14
N MET A 217 -4.85 14.47 -44.92
CA MET A 217 -3.82 15.16 -44.16
C MET A 217 -3.56 14.45 -42.83
N ALA A 218 -2.31 14.48 -42.38
CA ALA A 218 -1.92 13.99 -41.06
C ALA A 218 -0.92 14.93 -40.40
N SER A 219 -0.93 15.02 -39.07
CA SER A 219 0.10 15.77 -38.34
C SER A 219 1.49 15.22 -38.67
N CYS A 220 2.53 16.07 -38.74
CA CYS A 220 3.89 15.65 -39.10
C CYS A 220 4.39 14.42 -38.31
N THR A 221 4.11 14.39 -37.00
CA THR A 221 4.45 13.29 -36.09
C THR A 221 3.75 11.96 -36.39
N MET A 222 2.60 12.00 -37.07
CA MET A 222 1.78 10.81 -37.35
C MET A 222 2.33 9.95 -38.48
N ILE A 223 3.13 10.53 -39.38
CA ILE A 223 3.64 9.86 -40.58
C ILE A 223 4.43 8.59 -40.25
N ARG A 224 5.14 8.57 -39.12
CA ARG A 224 5.93 7.41 -38.67
C ARG A 224 5.07 6.19 -38.37
N TYR A 225 3.82 6.40 -37.95
CA TYR A 225 2.89 5.38 -37.47
C TYR A 225 1.91 4.88 -38.54
N ILE A 226 2.04 5.40 -39.76
CA ILE A 226 1.27 4.95 -40.91
C ILE A 226 2.12 3.92 -41.66
N ASP A 227 1.70 2.66 -41.65
CA ASP A 227 2.42 1.58 -42.32
C ASP A 227 2.23 1.62 -43.83
N ASP A 228 0.98 1.86 -44.24
CA ASP A 228 0.59 1.90 -45.64
C ASP A 228 -0.48 2.98 -45.87
N PHE A 229 -0.32 3.71 -46.97
CA PHE A 229 -1.32 4.61 -47.51
C PHE A 229 -1.35 4.41 -49.02
N SER A 230 -2.51 4.04 -49.53
CA SER A 230 -2.72 3.83 -50.94
C SER A 230 -4.10 4.29 -51.39
N VAL A 231 -4.14 4.87 -52.58
CA VAL A 231 -5.38 5.26 -53.24
C VAL A 231 -5.55 4.40 -54.49
N VAL A 232 -6.46 3.42 -54.44
CA VAL A 232 -6.56 2.39 -55.49
C VAL A 232 -7.97 2.34 -56.06
N GLN A 233 -8.12 2.67 -57.34
CA GLN A 233 -9.40 2.51 -58.05
C GLN A 233 -9.75 1.02 -58.17
N ARG A 234 -10.90 0.65 -57.63
CA ARG A 234 -11.43 -0.72 -57.61
C ARG A 234 -12.50 -0.86 -58.70
N VAL A 235 -12.26 -1.71 -59.70
CA VAL A 235 -13.21 -1.91 -60.83
C VAL A 235 -14.52 -2.57 -60.35
N ASP A 236 -14.44 -3.31 -59.25
CA ASP A 236 -15.52 -4.02 -58.56
C ASP A 236 -16.30 -3.14 -57.56
N LEU A 237 -15.80 -1.95 -57.21
CA LEU A 237 -16.51 -0.98 -56.37
C LEU A 237 -17.21 0.06 -57.27
N PRO A 238 -18.56 0.18 -57.23
CA PRO A 238 -19.30 1.07 -58.13
C PRO A 238 -19.33 2.52 -57.63
N SER A 239 -18.15 3.04 -57.27
CA SER A 239 -17.88 4.42 -56.87
C SER A 239 -17.16 5.18 -57.99
N ASP A 240 -17.46 6.47 -58.12
CA ASP A 240 -16.81 7.41 -59.01
C ASP A 240 -15.50 7.99 -58.45
N HIS A 241 -15.19 7.70 -57.18
CA HIS A 241 -13.94 8.03 -56.50
C HIS A 241 -13.18 6.75 -56.09
N ALA A 242 -11.85 6.83 -55.99
CA ALA A 242 -11.05 5.74 -55.46
C ALA A 242 -11.06 5.75 -53.92
N PRO A 243 -11.29 4.61 -53.25
CA PRO A 243 -11.19 4.55 -51.81
C PRO A 243 -9.75 4.79 -51.36
N ILE A 244 -9.60 5.60 -50.32
CA ILE A 244 -8.31 5.80 -49.64
C ILE A 244 -8.18 4.71 -48.60
N THR A 245 -7.16 3.85 -48.74
CA THR A 245 -6.84 2.83 -47.76
C THR A 245 -5.67 3.30 -46.89
N LEU A 246 -5.88 3.24 -45.58
CA LEU A 246 -4.90 3.62 -44.58
C LEU A 246 -4.73 2.49 -43.57
N THR A 247 -3.48 2.05 -43.36
CA THR A 247 -3.10 1.10 -42.31
C THR A 247 -2.24 1.82 -41.29
N VAL A 248 -2.69 1.79 -40.04
CA VAL A 248 -2.00 2.40 -38.90
C VAL A 248 -1.57 1.28 -37.96
N SER A 249 -0.27 1.14 -37.73
CA SER A 249 0.26 0.25 -36.70
C SER A 249 0.13 0.92 -35.34
N GLY A 250 -0.47 0.21 -34.38
CA GLY A 250 -0.28 0.52 -32.96
C GLY A 250 1.13 0.13 -32.48
N THR A 251 1.80 -0.78 -33.19
CA THR A 251 3.17 -1.23 -32.96
C THR A 251 4.15 -0.23 -33.57
N GLY A 252 4.29 0.92 -32.91
CA GLY A 252 5.21 1.96 -33.37
C GLY A 252 4.86 3.35 -32.91
N MET A 253 3.61 3.64 -32.53
CA MET A 253 3.26 4.84 -31.75
C MET A 253 4.02 4.80 -30.44
N ASP A 254 5.14 5.51 -30.43
CA ASP A 254 6.31 5.09 -29.70
C ASP A 254 6.03 5.17 -28.18
N LEU A 255 5.75 3.99 -27.62
CA LEU A 255 5.58 3.74 -26.19
C LEU A 255 6.86 4.07 -25.43
N ASP A 256 8.01 3.95 -26.10
CA ASP A 256 9.28 4.39 -25.58
C ASP A 256 9.42 5.92 -25.69
N ASN A 257 8.80 6.61 -26.67
CA ASN A 257 8.63 8.08 -26.63
C ASN A 257 7.74 8.58 -25.48
N LEU A 258 6.69 7.86 -25.05
CA LEU A 258 5.92 8.28 -23.87
C LEU A 258 6.78 8.17 -22.61
N ILE A 259 7.51 7.06 -22.46
CA ILE A 259 8.45 6.87 -21.37
C ILE A 259 9.57 7.91 -21.47
N ASP A 260 10.19 8.12 -22.62
CA ASP A 260 11.29 9.05 -22.88
C ASP A 260 10.87 10.52 -22.75
N ARG A 261 9.66 10.88 -23.16
CA ARG A 261 9.07 12.19 -22.88
C ARG A 261 8.81 12.37 -21.39
N THR A 262 8.25 11.36 -20.73
CA THR A 262 8.05 11.38 -19.27
C THR A 262 9.37 11.50 -18.52
N ARG A 263 10.39 10.84 -19.08
CA ARG A 263 11.77 10.88 -18.62
C ARG A 263 12.35 12.30 -18.76
N GLN A 264 12.24 12.92 -19.94
CA GLN A 264 12.65 14.31 -20.18
C GLN A 264 11.91 15.31 -19.28
N LEU A 265 10.60 15.14 -19.09
CA LEU A 265 9.79 15.95 -18.18
C LEU A 265 10.24 15.79 -16.71
N GLY A 266 10.59 14.57 -16.32
CA GLY A 266 11.17 14.27 -15.01
C GLY A 266 12.51 14.97 -14.78
N ASP A 267 13.37 15.02 -15.80
CA ASP A 267 14.67 15.72 -15.74
C ASP A 267 14.48 17.23 -15.62
N HIS A 268 13.55 17.80 -16.42
CA HIS A 268 13.21 19.21 -16.35
C HIS A 268 12.69 19.59 -14.95
N ALA A 269 11.79 18.78 -14.39
CA ALA A 269 11.24 19.00 -13.06
C ALA A 269 12.31 18.88 -11.95
N ALA A 270 13.27 17.97 -12.09
CA ALA A 270 14.40 17.84 -11.18
C ALA A 270 15.32 19.07 -11.23
N LEU A 271 15.65 19.57 -12.42
CA LEU A 271 16.48 20.76 -12.63
C LEU A 271 15.80 22.04 -12.10
N TYR A 272 14.51 22.22 -12.41
CA TYR A 272 13.72 23.37 -11.95
C TYR A 272 13.61 23.39 -10.42
N SER A 273 13.53 22.23 -9.77
CA SER A 273 13.46 22.13 -8.32
C SER A 273 14.73 22.60 -7.59
N VAL A 274 15.92 22.43 -8.21
CA VAL A 274 17.22 22.82 -7.65
C VAL A 274 17.43 24.34 -7.68
N SER A 275 16.82 25.04 -8.65
CA SER A 275 16.96 26.50 -8.79
C SER A 275 16.13 27.29 -7.78
N VAL A 276 15.03 26.72 -7.25
CA VAL A 276 14.16 27.37 -6.26
C VAL A 276 14.63 27.10 -4.82
N LYS A 277 15.64 27.85 -4.35
CA LYS A 277 16.20 27.76 -2.99
C LYS A 277 15.36 28.40 -1.86
N LYS A 278 14.19 29.00 -2.14
CA LYS A 278 13.40 29.68 -1.08
C LYS A 278 12.42 28.72 -0.39
N ASN A 279 12.56 28.60 0.93
CA ASN A 279 11.73 27.86 1.89
C ASN A 279 11.40 26.40 1.52
N LEU A 280 12.30 25.47 1.89
CA LEU A 280 12.15 24.03 1.68
C LEU A 280 10.89 23.42 2.32
N PHE A 281 10.33 24.07 3.34
CA PHE A 281 9.16 23.58 4.07
C PHE A 281 8.18 24.71 4.38
N ARG A 282 6.89 24.42 4.29
CA ARG A 282 5.86 25.21 4.97
C ARG A 282 5.77 24.82 6.44
N ARG A 283 5.18 25.71 7.25
CA ARG A 283 4.88 25.40 8.65
C ARG A 283 3.86 24.26 8.68
N PRO A 284 4.12 23.14 9.37
CA PRO A 284 3.16 22.05 9.46
C PRO A 284 1.93 22.45 10.27
N LEU A 285 0.75 22.22 9.72
CA LEU A 285 -0.54 22.46 10.38
C LEU A 285 -1.09 21.14 10.96
N LYS A 286 -1.67 21.17 12.16
CA LYS A 286 -2.23 19.98 12.81
C LYS A 286 -3.72 19.87 12.50
N PHE A 287 -4.16 18.69 12.05
CA PHE A 287 -5.58 18.43 11.74
C PHE A 287 -6.52 18.72 12.92
N MET A 288 -6.13 18.31 14.13
CA MET A 288 -6.90 18.55 15.36
C MET A 288 -7.13 20.03 15.69
N ASN A 289 -6.36 20.94 15.11
CA ASN A 289 -6.48 22.38 15.37
C ASN A 289 -7.40 23.09 14.37
N ILE A 290 -7.94 22.36 13.38
CA ILE A 290 -8.80 22.90 12.33
C ILE A 290 -10.24 23.00 12.87
N ASP A 291 -10.80 24.21 12.88
CA ASP A 291 -12.24 24.39 13.05
C ASP A 291 -12.96 23.95 11.77
N LYS A 292 -13.78 22.91 11.87
CA LYS A 292 -14.43 22.28 10.71
C LYS A 292 -15.49 23.18 10.08
N GLU A 293 -16.21 23.96 10.89
CA GLU A 293 -17.27 24.86 10.39
C GLU A 293 -16.64 26.05 9.68
N VAL A 294 -15.63 26.67 10.30
CA VAL A 294 -14.87 27.77 9.68
C VAL A 294 -14.20 27.30 8.39
N PHE A 295 -13.56 26.12 8.40
CA PHE A 295 -12.95 25.56 7.21
C PHE A 295 -13.96 25.34 6.09
N SER A 296 -15.11 24.74 6.40
CA SER A 296 -16.20 24.48 5.43
C SER A 296 -16.72 25.77 4.80
N ASN A 297 -16.85 26.85 5.58
CA ASN A 297 -17.30 28.15 5.07
C ASN A 297 -16.26 28.79 4.15
N VAL A 298 -14.99 28.82 4.56
CA VAL A 298 -13.90 29.45 3.79
C VAL A 298 -13.63 28.69 2.49
N ILE A 299 -13.59 27.36 2.53
CA ILE A 299 -13.27 26.52 1.37
C ILE A 299 -14.38 26.55 0.31
N SER A 300 -15.64 26.75 0.72
CA SER A 300 -16.79 26.83 -0.18
C SER A 300 -16.85 28.15 -0.95
N GLN A 301 -16.23 29.21 -0.42
CA GLN A 301 -16.17 30.54 -1.06
C GLN A 301 -14.98 30.69 -2.02
N LYS A 302 -14.08 29.70 -2.09
CA LYS A 302 -12.92 29.74 -2.98
C LYS A 302 -13.28 29.36 -4.40
N ASP A 303 -12.85 30.20 -5.34
CA ASP A 303 -12.95 29.95 -6.77
C ASP A 303 -12.00 28.81 -7.20
N LEU A 304 -12.48 27.96 -8.13
CA LEU A 304 -11.80 26.76 -8.63
C LEU A 304 -11.28 26.93 -10.07
N ASN A 305 -11.11 28.17 -10.53
CA ASN A 305 -10.58 28.54 -11.83
C ASN A 305 -9.07 28.22 -12.02
N PHE A 306 -8.60 27.07 -11.54
CA PHE A 306 -7.21 26.62 -11.68
C PHE A 306 -6.86 26.11 -13.08
N PHE A 307 -7.86 25.74 -13.87
CA PHE A 307 -7.69 25.09 -15.18
C PHE A 307 -7.94 26.04 -16.37
N ASN A 308 -8.08 27.34 -16.12
CA ASN A 308 -8.39 28.31 -17.17
C ASN A 308 -7.11 28.75 -17.91
N GLY A 309 -7.04 28.48 -19.22
CA GLY A 309 -5.89 28.81 -20.09
C GLY A 309 -4.89 27.66 -20.27
N ASN A 310 -3.84 27.90 -21.06
CA ASN A 310 -2.72 26.96 -21.25
C ASN A 310 -1.78 27.00 -20.04
N VAL A 311 -2.24 26.52 -18.89
CA VAL A 311 -1.52 26.55 -17.59
C VAL A 311 -0.77 25.22 -17.38
N GLU A 312 0.49 25.28 -16.94
CA GLU A 312 1.27 24.07 -16.65
C GLU A 312 0.73 23.31 -15.44
N ILE A 313 0.80 21.97 -15.48
CA ILE A 313 0.28 21.09 -14.40
C ILE A 313 0.90 21.42 -13.03
N SER A 314 2.18 21.81 -12.99
CA SER A 314 2.85 22.21 -11.74
C SER A 314 2.27 23.50 -11.15
N GLU A 315 1.79 24.43 -11.99
CA GLU A 315 1.15 25.67 -11.56
C GLU A 315 -0.26 25.40 -11.03
N VAL A 316 -1.02 24.53 -11.72
CA VAL A 316 -2.34 24.06 -11.27
C VAL A 316 -2.25 23.41 -9.88
N GLU A 317 -1.29 22.48 -9.71
CA GLU A 317 -1.04 21.82 -8.42
C GLU A 317 -0.68 22.83 -7.34
N SER A 318 0.22 23.76 -7.64
CA SER A 318 0.64 24.80 -6.71
C SER A 318 -0.53 25.71 -6.30
N GLY A 319 -1.40 26.06 -7.24
CA GLY A 319 -2.63 26.83 -7.01
C GLY A 319 -3.58 26.13 -6.04
N ILE A 320 -3.87 24.85 -6.27
CA ILE A 320 -4.71 24.01 -5.40
C ILE A 320 -4.07 23.92 -4.00
N THR A 321 -2.79 23.56 -3.92
CA THR A 321 -2.05 23.42 -2.64
C THR A 321 -2.00 24.74 -1.87
N ASN A 322 -1.80 25.88 -2.54
CA ASN A 322 -1.81 27.21 -1.92
C ASN A 322 -3.19 27.57 -1.37
N ALA A 323 -4.24 27.34 -2.14
CA ALA A 323 -5.60 27.64 -1.73
C ALA A 323 -6.00 26.79 -0.52
N LEU A 324 -5.73 25.48 -0.55
CA LEU A 324 -5.96 24.58 0.57
C LEU A 324 -5.20 25.03 1.82
N TYR A 325 -3.90 25.30 1.71
CA TYR A 325 -3.08 25.70 2.85
C TYR A 325 -3.57 27.01 3.47
N SER A 326 -3.95 27.99 2.64
CA SER A 326 -4.52 29.27 3.10
C SER A 326 -5.85 29.06 3.84
N CYS A 327 -6.75 28.21 3.31
CA CYS A 327 -8.02 27.92 3.98
C CYS A 327 -7.82 27.22 5.33
N VAL A 328 -6.90 26.24 5.40
CA VAL A 328 -6.55 25.58 6.67
C VAL A 328 -5.94 26.59 7.64
N GLN A 329 -5.03 27.45 7.18
CA GLN A 329 -4.40 28.43 8.04
C GLN A 329 -5.42 29.44 8.63
N GLN A 330 -6.45 29.81 7.86
CA GLN A 330 -7.53 30.68 8.33
C GLN A 330 -8.48 29.98 9.31
N SER A 331 -8.69 28.67 9.16
CA SER A 331 -9.55 27.87 10.04
C SER A 331 -8.85 27.32 11.28
N VAL A 332 -7.52 27.40 11.36
CA VAL A 332 -6.79 27.12 12.60
C VAL A 332 -7.04 28.28 13.56
N CYS A 333 -7.92 28.04 14.54
CA CYS A 333 -8.08 28.97 15.66
C CYS A 333 -6.71 29.20 16.32
N ARG A 334 -6.41 30.45 16.73
CA ARG A 334 -5.41 30.74 17.78
C ARG A 334 -5.88 30.12 19.11
N ASN A 335 -5.99 28.79 19.16
CA ASN A 335 -6.44 28.06 20.33
C ASN A 335 -5.27 27.91 21.30
N GLN A 336 -4.98 29.00 22.01
CA GLN A 336 -4.35 28.94 23.34
C GLN A 336 -5.14 27.97 24.27
N ARG A 337 -6.41 27.70 23.96
CA ARG A 337 -7.26 26.71 24.64
C ARG A 337 -6.88 25.25 24.41
N SER A 338 -6.29 24.85 23.27
CA SER A 338 -5.92 23.43 23.07
C SER A 338 -4.67 23.05 23.87
N GLU A 339 -3.68 23.96 23.95
CA GLU A 339 -2.56 23.82 24.88
C GLU A 339 -3.04 23.90 26.34
N GLN A 340 -4.05 24.71 26.67
CA GLN A 340 -4.65 24.73 28.00
C GLN A 340 -5.47 23.48 28.37
N VAL A 341 -6.21 22.87 27.44
CA VAL A 341 -6.97 21.63 27.72
C VAL A 341 -6.03 20.42 27.81
N ASP A 342 -4.97 20.36 26.99
CA ASP A 342 -3.92 19.34 27.10
C ASP A 342 -3.03 19.55 28.36
N MET A 343 -2.92 20.79 28.85
CA MET A 343 -2.37 21.13 30.18
C MET A 343 -3.32 20.77 31.34
N GLN A 344 -4.64 20.80 31.13
CA GLN A 344 -5.65 20.51 32.16
C GLN A 344 -5.89 18.99 32.36
N LEU A 345 -5.61 18.15 31.37
CA LEU A 345 -5.70 16.69 31.51
C LEU A 345 -4.52 16.14 32.32
N GLY A 346 -4.83 15.44 33.41
CA GLY A 346 -3.82 14.76 34.23
C GLY A 346 -2.99 13.79 33.40
N ARG A 347 -1.71 13.58 33.76
CA ARG A 347 -0.76 12.74 32.99
C ARG A 347 -1.30 11.35 32.62
N TRP A 348 -2.18 10.79 33.45
CA TRP A 348 -2.81 9.48 33.26
C TRP A 348 -4.06 9.50 32.39
N GLU A 349 -4.84 10.58 32.42
CA GLU A 349 -6.05 10.73 31.59
C GLU A 349 -5.69 10.79 30.11
N ARG A 350 -4.53 11.38 29.78
CA ARG A 350 -3.96 11.37 28.42
C ARG A 350 -3.65 9.97 27.90
N LEU A 351 -3.18 9.07 28.77
CA LEU A 351 -2.95 7.65 28.42
C LEU A 351 -4.26 6.87 28.26
N LEU A 352 -5.32 7.27 28.96
CA LEU A 352 -6.63 6.62 28.90
C LEU A 352 -7.50 7.13 27.75
N SER A 353 -7.34 8.38 27.32
CA SER A 353 -8.09 9.00 26.23
C SER A 353 -7.56 8.65 24.85
N ASP A 354 -6.27 8.33 24.73
CA ASP A 354 -5.71 7.81 23.48
C ASP A 354 -6.35 6.45 23.17
N ARG A 355 -6.79 6.23 21.92
CA ARG A 355 -7.31 4.93 21.45
C ARG A 355 -6.21 4.08 20.81
N GLY A 356 -5.06 4.67 20.48
CA GLY A 356 -3.93 3.98 19.86
C GLY A 356 -2.92 3.48 20.89
N ASP A 357 -2.46 2.24 20.74
CA ASP A 357 -1.47 1.65 21.66
C ASP A 357 -0.07 2.27 21.52
N SER A 358 0.21 3.03 20.45
CA SER A 358 1.55 3.55 20.18
C SER A 358 2.11 4.48 21.26
N ARG A 359 1.28 5.30 21.90
CA ARG A 359 1.70 6.13 23.05
C ARG A 359 1.88 5.30 24.30
N VAL A 360 1.09 4.24 24.51
CA VAL A 360 1.26 3.30 25.64
C VAL A 360 2.62 2.60 25.56
N TRP A 361 3.03 2.20 24.36
CA TRP A 361 4.36 1.62 24.10
C TRP A 361 5.51 2.62 24.35
N LYS A 362 5.31 3.90 24.01
CA LYS A 362 6.31 4.97 24.21
C LYS A 362 6.34 5.53 25.62
N ALA A 363 5.27 5.37 26.40
CA ALA A 363 5.14 5.92 27.74
C ALA A 363 6.10 5.30 28.76
N ILE A 364 6.74 4.16 28.43
CA ILE A 364 7.63 3.43 29.35
C ILE A 364 9.03 3.34 28.76
N ASN A 365 9.94 4.15 29.30
CA ASN A 365 11.35 4.08 28.95
C ASN A 365 12.09 3.01 29.79
N TRP A 366 13.38 2.79 29.49
CA TRP A 366 14.21 1.83 30.23
C TRP A 366 14.45 2.21 31.70
N LYS A 367 14.26 3.49 32.04
CA LYS A 367 14.32 3.99 33.43
C LYS A 367 12.97 3.83 34.16
N GLY A 368 11.92 3.33 33.51
CA GLY A 368 10.56 3.25 34.09
C GLY A 368 9.91 4.61 34.36
N GLU A 369 10.44 5.68 33.76
CA GLU A 369 9.87 7.03 33.83
C GLU A 369 8.85 7.22 32.72
N TYR A 370 7.83 8.03 33.02
CA TYR A 370 6.90 8.52 32.00
C TYR A 370 7.65 9.49 31.08
N ALA A 371 7.97 9.05 29.86
CA ALA A 371 8.70 9.88 28.92
C ALA A 371 7.77 10.96 28.34
N SER A 372 7.93 12.21 28.78
CA SER A 372 7.54 13.36 27.96
C SER A 372 8.44 13.40 26.73
N GLU A 373 7.93 13.80 25.57
CA GLU A 373 8.55 13.62 24.24
C GLU A 373 9.91 14.30 24.00
N ASN A 374 10.58 14.84 25.02
CA ASN A 374 11.88 15.52 24.88
C ASN A 374 12.98 14.80 25.67
N ASN A 375 13.52 13.73 25.11
CA ASN A 375 14.91 13.34 25.43
C ASN A 375 15.77 13.67 24.21
N GLY A 376 16.28 14.90 24.20
CA GLY A 376 17.35 15.33 23.31
C GLY A 376 18.60 14.49 23.60
N ASN A 377 18.84 13.50 22.75
CA ASN A 377 20.10 12.77 22.72
C ASN A 377 20.74 13.00 21.35
N SER A 378 22.04 13.24 21.37
CA SER A 378 22.91 13.46 20.22
C SER A 378 22.67 12.45 19.09
N CYS A 379 22.40 12.98 17.90
CA CYS A 379 22.22 12.26 16.65
C CYS A 379 23.16 12.88 15.59
N PRO A 380 23.41 12.19 14.47
CA PRO A 380 24.21 12.75 13.38
C PRO A 380 23.59 14.05 12.85
N SER A 381 24.45 14.93 12.37
CA SER A 381 24.05 16.19 11.72
C SER A 381 23.28 15.94 10.41
N SER A 382 22.59 16.96 9.92
CA SER A 382 21.87 16.87 8.64
C SER A 382 22.80 16.56 7.46
N ASP A 383 24.04 17.06 7.49
CA ASP A 383 25.03 16.84 6.43
C ASP A 383 25.63 15.43 6.49
N GLU A 384 25.86 14.86 7.68
CA GLU A 384 26.28 13.45 7.83
C GLU A 384 25.19 12.49 7.33
N PHE A 385 23.93 12.77 7.66
CA PHE A 385 22.82 12.01 7.10
C PHE A 385 22.71 12.17 5.58
N LYS A 386 22.89 13.39 5.07
CA LYS A 386 22.89 13.66 3.62
C LYS A 386 23.94 12.81 2.92
N ALA A 387 25.20 12.90 3.34
CA ALA A 387 26.31 12.16 2.74
C ALA A 387 26.03 10.65 2.75
N TYR A 388 25.56 10.13 3.90
CA TYR A 388 25.19 8.72 4.03
C TYR A 388 24.09 8.28 3.04
N PHE A 389 22.99 9.04 2.94
CA PHE A 389 21.90 8.69 2.04
C PHE A 389 22.27 8.88 0.57
N GLU A 390 23.05 9.90 0.22
CA GLU A 390 23.53 10.13 -1.14
C GLU A 390 24.40 8.98 -1.65
N THR A 391 25.32 8.48 -0.84
CA THR A 391 26.17 7.33 -1.21
C THR A 391 25.35 6.08 -1.49
N ILE A 392 24.27 5.85 -0.73
CA ILE A 392 23.46 4.63 -0.87
C ILE A 392 22.50 4.74 -2.05
N LEU A 393 21.83 5.88 -2.18
CA LEU A 393 20.73 6.05 -3.12
C LEU A 393 21.19 6.50 -4.51
N ASN A 394 22.50 6.64 -4.72
CA ASN A 394 23.12 6.98 -6.00
C ASN A 394 24.42 6.18 -6.24
N ALA A 395 24.52 4.96 -5.71
CA ALA A 395 25.68 4.10 -5.95
C ALA A 395 25.85 3.80 -7.45
N ASP A 396 27.09 3.75 -7.94
CA ASP A 396 27.40 3.43 -9.34
C ASP A 396 26.93 2.01 -9.67
N THR A 397 25.92 1.88 -10.53
CA THR A 397 25.48 0.59 -11.06
C THR A 397 26.28 0.25 -12.30
N VAL A 398 26.82 -0.99 -12.36
CA VAL A 398 27.52 -1.54 -13.53
C VAL A 398 26.59 -1.45 -14.75
N ASN A 399 27.14 -0.90 -15.85
CA ASN A 399 26.54 -0.68 -17.17
C ASN A 399 25.23 -1.44 -17.44
N ASP A 400 24.16 -0.69 -17.67
CA ASP A 400 22.91 -1.16 -18.28
C ASP A 400 23.25 -1.54 -19.74
N ASP A 401 23.44 -2.83 -20.02
CA ASP A 401 23.17 -3.34 -21.36
C ASP A 401 21.64 -3.31 -21.52
N ASP A 402 21.15 -2.52 -22.49
CA ASP A 402 19.75 -2.50 -22.89
C ASP A 402 19.36 -3.91 -23.35
N VAL A 403 18.76 -4.70 -22.46
CA VAL A 403 18.16 -5.97 -22.83
C VAL A 403 16.91 -5.64 -23.65
N GLU A 404 16.98 -5.86 -24.97
CA GLU A 404 15.82 -5.82 -25.86
C GLU A 404 14.73 -6.77 -25.33
N VAL A 405 13.66 -6.18 -24.78
CA VAL A 405 12.50 -6.92 -24.32
C VAL A 405 11.53 -7.08 -25.49
N THR A 406 11.29 -8.32 -25.89
CA THR A 406 10.24 -8.68 -26.83
C THR A 406 8.88 -8.23 -26.31
N THR A 407 8.10 -7.58 -27.19
CA THR A 407 6.80 -6.97 -26.90
C THR A 407 5.76 -8.01 -26.48
N ASP A 408 5.51 -8.12 -25.17
CA ASP A 408 4.35 -8.85 -24.64
C ASP A 408 3.13 -7.92 -24.49
N VAL A 409 1.95 -8.51 -24.66
CA VAL A 409 0.62 -7.89 -24.70
C VAL A 409 0.38 -6.99 -23.49
N THR A 410 0.31 -5.67 -23.71
CA THR A 410 -0.13 -4.72 -22.69
C THR A 410 -1.62 -4.93 -22.40
N ILE A 411 -1.98 -5.13 -21.13
CA ILE A 411 -3.38 -5.20 -20.71
C ILE A 411 -3.77 -3.83 -20.14
N PRO A 412 -4.59 -3.02 -20.84
CA PRO A 412 -4.83 -1.61 -20.48
C PRO A 412 -5.73 -1.41 -19.25
N VAL A 413 -5.94 -2.44 -18.43
CA VAL A 413 -6.78 -2.39 -17.22
C VAL A 413 -6.28 -1.32 -16.23
N LEU A 414 -4.97 -1.08 -16.18
CA LEU A 414 -4.38 -0.06 -15.30
C LEU A 414 -4.48 1.37 -15.83
N ASP A 415 -4.76 1.54 -17.14
CA ASP A 415 -4.65 2.82 -17.86
C ASP A 415 -5.98 3.60 -17.93
N GLU A 416 -7.05 3.09 -17.31
CA GLU A 416 -8.33 3.80 -17.23
C GLU A 416 -8.18 5.16 -16.53
N GLN A 417 -9.03 6.13 -16.84
CA GLN A 417 -9.00 7.41 -16.12
C GLN A 417 -9.27 7.21 -14.62
N ILE A 418 -8.60 7.99 -13.78
CA ILE A 418 -8.82 8.03 -12.34
C ILE A 418 -10.23 8.56 -12.08
N SER A 419 -11.05 7.74 -11.43
CA SER A 419 -12.42 8.10 -11.10
C SER A 419 -12.54 8.87 -9.80
N VAL A 420 -13.64 9.62 -9.65
CA VAL A 420 -14.00 10.29 -8.38
C VAL A 420 -14.14 9.28 -7.24
N ALA A 421 -14.69 8.09 -7.53
CA ALA A 421 -14.91 7.04 -6.55
C ALA A 421 -13.60 6.52 -5.95
N GLU A 422 -12.57 6.32 -6.78
CA GLU A 422 -11.24 5.90 -6.32
C GLU A 422 -10.63 6.94 -5.37
N VAL A 423 -10.66 8.22 -5.75
CA VAL A 423 -10.12 9.30 -4.91
C VAL A 423 -10.88 9.40 -3.59
N GLN A 424 -12.22 9.37 -3.61
CA GLN A 424 -13.03 9.39 -2.39
C GLN A 424 -12.77 8.18 -1.49
N GLN A 425 -12.57 7.00 -2.06
CA GLN A 425 -12.22 5.80 -1.30
C GLN A 425 -10.89 5.98 -0.57
N GLN A 426 -9.87 6.53 -1.25
CA GLN A 426 -8.57 6.77 -0.62
C GLN A 426 -8.61 7.88 0.43
N ILE A 427 -9.42 8.93 0.22
CA ILE A 427 -9.68 9.97 1.24
C ILE A 427 -10.24 9.34 2.53
N LYS A 428 -11.21 8.42 2.42
CA LYS A 428 -11.78 7.72 3.59
C LYS A 428 -10.77 6.83 4.32
N ARG A 429 -9.79 6.28 3.60
CA ARG A 429 -8.73 5.42 4.16
C ARG A 429 -7.60 6.22 4.82
N MET A 430 -7.46 7.51 4.52
CA MET A 430 -6.41 8.33 5.12
C MET A 430 -6.68 8.59 6.60
N HIS A 431 -5.69 8.24 7.42
CA HIS A 431 -5.74 8.56 8.85
C HIS A 431 -5.57 10.08 9.04
N PRO A 432 -6.50 10.78 9.71
CA PRO A 432 -6.51 12.25 9.75
C PRO A 432 -5.26 12.88 10.38
N ASP A 433 -4.74 12.27 11.45
CA ASP A 433 -3.62 12.83 12.25
C ASP A 433 -2.22 12.41 11.77
N LYS A 434 -2.07 12.08 10.48
CA LYS A 434 -0.74 11.76 9.93
C LYS A 434 0.09 13.03 9.72
N SER A 435 1.42 12.87 9.81
CA SER A 435 2.38 13.95 9.64
C SER A 435 2.29 14.58 8.24
N CYS A 436 2.49 15.90 8.18
CA CYS A 436 2.53 16.67 6.94
C CYS A 436 3.84 16.45 6.18
N GLY A 437 3.77 16.50 4.85
CA GLY A 437 4.94 16.61 3.99
C GLY A 437 5.52 18.03 3.96
N PRO A 438 6.39 18.32 2.98
CA PRO A 438 6.93 19.65 2.77
C PRO A 438 5.91 20.78 2.58
N ASP A 439 4.73 20.46 2.04
CA ASP A 439 3.60 21.37 1.87
C ASP A 439 2.94 21.85 3.18
N GLY A 440 3.26 21.23 4.33
CA GLY A 440 2.67 21.58 5.62
C GLY A 440 1.17 21.27 5.76
N LEU A 441 0.56 20.60 4.78
CA LEU A 441 -0.86 20.24 4.77
C LEU A 441 -1.09 18.90 5.49
N PRO A 442 -2.03 18.83 6.45
CA PRO A 442 -2.39 17.57 7.08
C PRO A 442 -3.31 16.74 6.17
N PRO A 443 -3.06 15.44 5.94
CA PRO A 443 -3.88 14.59 5.06
C PRO A 443 -5.37 14.54 5.44
N GLY A 444 -5.71 14.72 6.72
CA GLY A 444 -7.09 14.75 7.19
C GLY A 444 -7.95 15.83 6.53
N VAL A 445 -7.36 16.91 6.01
CA VAL A 445 -8.10 18.01 5.36
C VAL A 445 -8.97 17.52 4.20
N PHE A 446 -8.55 16.48 3.47
CA PHE A 446 -9.28 15.97 2.33
C PHE A 446 -10.66 15.42 2.70
N SER A 447 -10.83 14.95 3.95
CA SER A 447 -12.12 14.47 4.45
C SER A 447 -13.17 15.58 4.65
N LEU A 448 -12.74 16.85 4.63
CA LEU A 448 -13.58 18.03 4.81
C LEU A 448 -13.88 18.76 3.49
N LEU A 449 -13.40 18.24 2.36
CA LEU A 449 -13.53 18.93 1.07
C LEU A 449 -14.94 18.78 0.47
N PRO A 450 -15.52 19.87 -0.05
CA PRO A 450 -16.72 19.81 -0.88
C PRO A 450 -16.49 19.02 -2.18
N ALA A 451 -17.57 18.52 -2.80
CA ALA A 451 -17.50 17.67 -3.99
C ALA A 451 -16.75 18.33 -5.17
N GLN A 452 -16.94 19.63 -5.37
CA GLN A 452 -16.24 20.43 -6.40
C GLN A 452 -14.71 20.40 -6.26
N TRP A 453 -14.19 20.39 -5.02
CA TRP A 453 -12.76 20.28 -4.76
C TRP A 453 -12.23 18.88 -5.06
N VAL A 454 -13.02 17.84 -4.76
CA VAL A 454 -12.67 16.46 -5.12
C VAL A 454 -12.60 16.31 -6.64
N LEU A 455 -13.54 16.93 -7.38
CA LEU A 455 -13.51 16.92 -8.83
C LEU A 455 -12.26 17.64 -9.39
N ALA A 456 -11.89 18.81 -8.84
CA ALA A 456 -10.67 19.51 -9.22
C ALA A 456 -9.40 18.65 -8.98
N ILE A 457 -9.33 17.93 -7.85
CA ILE A 457 -8.23 17.00 -7.55
C ILE A 457 -8.21 15.84 -8.55
N VAL A 458 -9.37 15.28 -8.90
CA VAL A 458 -9.49 14.19 -9.89
C VAL A 458 -9.03 14.66 -11.27
N THR A 459 -9.40 15.88 -11.69
CA THR A 459 -8.93 16.47 -12.95
C THR A 459 -7.41 16.65 -12.95
N LEU A 460 -6.85 17.18 -11.86
CA LEU A 460 -5.39 17.27 -11.68
C LEU A 460 -4.74 15.89 -11.80
N PHE A 461 -5.27 14.88 -11.10
CA PHE A 461 -4.71 13.53 -11.10
C PHE A 461 -4.77 12.89 -12.48
N ASN A 462 -5.86 13.05 -13.23
CA ASN A 462 -5.97 12.53 -14.59
C ASN A 462 -4.98 13.20 -15.54
N ASN A 463 -4.75 14.51 -15.41
CA ASN A 463 -3.72 15.21 -16.20
C ASN A 463 -2.31 14.71 -15.85
N VAL A 464 -2.00 14.54 -14.56
CA VAL A 464 -0.71 13.98 -14.12
C VAL A 464 -0.53 12.54 -14.63
N PHE A 465 -1.58 11.72 -14.53
CA PHE A 465 -1.57 10.31 -14.89
C PHE A 465 -1.41 10.11 -16.41
N LEU A 466 -2.22 10.79 -17.21
CA LEU A 466 -2.27 10.61 -18.66
C LEU A 466 -1.01 11.15 -19.36
N PHE A 467 -0.49 12.30 -18.90
CA PHE A 467 0.60 13.00 -19.58
C PHE A 467 1.98 12.78 -18.92
N GLY A 468 2.08 11.92 -17.90
CA GLY A 468 3.33 11.67 -17.18
C GLY A 468 3.96 12.91 -16.53
N SER A 469 3.18 13.98 -16.39
CA SER A 469 3.68 15.31 -15.99
C SER A 469 3.60 15.46 -14.46
N TYR A 470 4.54 14.82 -13.77
CA TYR A 470 4.60 14.81 -12.31
C TYR A 470 4.97 16.20 -11.75
N PRO A 471 4.15 16.82 -10.87
CA PRO A 471 4.41 18.16 -10.35
C PRO A 471 5.76 18.27 -9.65
N CYS A 472 6.49 19.36 -9.90
CA CYS A 472 7.82 19.58 -9.32
C CYS A 472 7.82 19.53 -7.78
N SER A 473 6.75 20.00 -7.15
CA SER A 473 6.57 19.99 -5.69
C SER A 473 6.47 18.56 -5.12
N TRP A 474 5.96 17.60 -5.90
CA TRP A 474 5.74 16.21 -5.48
C TRP A 474 7.03 15.36 -5.53
N ILE A 475 8.06 15.85 -6.22
CA ILE A 475 9.40 15.22 -6.26
C ILE A 475 10.07 15.23 -4.88
N LYS A 476 9.75 16.24 -4.06
CA LYS A 476 10.34 16.45 -2.73
C LYS A 476 9.62 15.64 -1.66
N ALA A 477 10.39 14.90 -0.86
CA ALA A 477 9.91 14.25 0.35
C ALA A 477 10.69 14.74 1.58
N LYS A 478 10.01 14.87 2.71
CA LYS A 478 10.66 15.10 4.01
C LYS A 478 11.12 13.77 4.58
N VAL A 479 12.41 13.60 4.85
CA VAL A 479 12.94 12.37 5.45
C VAL A 479 13.05 12.51 6.95
N PHE A 480 12.39 11.61 7.67
CA PHE A 480 12.47 11.46 9.11
C PHE A 480 13.33 10.25 9.46
N THR A 481 14.31 10.40 10.35
CA THR A 481 15.21 9.31 10.74
C THR A 481 14.75 8.63 12.02
N ILE A 482 14.60 7.31 11.98
CA ILE A 482 14.26 6.47 13.14
C ILE A 482 15.47 5.65 13.55
N PHE A 483 15.95 5.85 14.79
CA PHE A 483 17.04 5.05 15.34
C PHE A 483 16.64 3.58 15.50
N LYS A 484 17.45 2.66 14.97
CA LYS A 484 17.24 1.20 15.02
C LYS A 484 17.90 0.60 16.28
N LYS A 485 19.24 0.60 16.34
CA LYS A 485 20.08 -0.01 17.40
C LYS A 485 21.54 0.39 17.24
N GLY A 486 22.39 0.18 18.24
CA GLY A 486 23.84 0.42 18.15
C GLY A 486 24.28 1.82 18.59
N ASP A 487 25.34 2.34 18.00
CA ASP A 487 25.82 3.70 18.23
C ASP A 487 24.88 4.74 17.58
N ARG A 488 24.52 5.78 18.34
CA ARG A 488 23.66 6.87 17.88
C ARG A 488 24.38 7.90 17.01
N HIS A 489 25.72 7.88 16.92
CA HIS A 489 26.44 8.80 16.03
C HIS A 489 26.71 8.23 14.64
N ASN A 490 26.39 6.95 14.44
CA ASN A 490 26.52 6.30 13.15
C ASN A 490 25.19 6.37 12.35
N PRO A 491 25.13 7.06 11.19
CA PRO A 491 23.95 7.10 10.33
C PRO A 491 23.41 5.73 9.88
N HIS A 492 24.27 4.71 9.80
CA HIS A 492 23.89 3.32 9.45
C HIS A 492 22.87 2.71 10.42
N ASN A 493 22.85 3.22 11.66
CA ASN A 493 21.96 2.76 12.71
C ASN A 493 20.58 3.44 12.67
N TYR A 494 20.30 4.24 11.64
CA TYR A 494 19.01 4.91 11.45
C TYR A 494 18.26 4.37 10.22
N ARG A 495 16.94 4.54 10.22
CA ARG A 495 16.05 4.29 9.08
C ARG A 495 15.49 5.62 8.59
N GLY A 496 15.72 5.97 7.33
CA GLY A 496 15.04 7.10 6.70
C GLY A 496 13.60 6.73 6.33
N ILE A 497 12.64 7.59 6.68
CA ILE A 497 11.24 7.48 6.26
C ILE A 497 10.86 8.77 5.53
N SER A 498 10.50 8.64 4.26
CA SER A 498 10.05 9.70 3.38
C SER A 498 8.57 10.02 3.62
N ILE A 499 8.28 11.29 3.88
CA ILE A 499 6.93 11.83 4.02
C ILE A 499 6.67 12.74 2.81
N LEU A 500 5.74 12.30 1.96
CA LEU A 500 5.31 13.02 0.76
C LEU A 500 4.36 14.17 1.10
N ASN A 501 4.23 15.12 0.16
CA ASN A 501 3.13 16.08 0.15
C ASN A 501 1.78 15.36 0.16
N SER A 502 0.77 16.00 0.74
CA SER A 502 -0.55 15.39 0.96
C SER A 502 -1.27 15.02 -0.34
N LEU A 503 -1.22 15.89 -1.37
CA LEU A 503 -1.79 15.56 -2.69
C LEU A 503 -1.01 14.45 -3.40
N ALA A 504 0.34 14.53 -3.38
CA ALA A 504 1.21 13.50 -3.94
C ALA A 504 0.92 12.13 -3.31
N LYS A 505 0.74 12.09 -1.99
CA LYS A 505 0.41 10.87 -1.25
C LYS A 505 -0.96 10.32 -1.63
N LEU A 506 -1.96 11.20 -1.79
CA LEU A 506 -3.31 10.77 -2.20
C LEU A 506 -3.28 10.18 -3.63
N PHE A 507 -2.55 10.80 -4.56
CA PHE A 507 -2.32 10.25 -5.90
C PHE A 507 -1.63 8.88 -5.86
N ASP A 508 -0.54 8.79 -5.10
CA ASP A 508 0.24 7.56 -4.89
C ASP A 508 -0.63 6.42 -4.27
N MET A 509 -1.54 6.75 -3.35
CA MET A 509 -2.51 5.78 -2.81
C MET A 509 -3.48 5.24 -3.87
N VAL A 510 -3.93 6.06 -4.82
CA VAL A 510 -4.80 5.63 -5.92
C VAL A 510 -4.04 4.64 -6.82
N LEU A 511 -2.82 4.98 -7.24
CA LEU A 511 -2.01 4.09 -8.08
C LEU A 511 -1.66 2.79 -7.35
N CYS A 512 -1.33 2.87 -6.06
CA CYS A 512 -1.06 1.69 -5.23
C CYS A 512 -2.26 0.75 -5.18
N GLU A 513 -3.48 1.27 -5.05
CA GLU A 513 -4.70 0.45 -5.04
C GLU A 513 -4.90 -0.26 -6.38
N ARG A 514 -4.69 0.43 -7.51
CA ARG A 514 -4.77 -0.18 -8.83
C ARG A 514 -3.76 -1.31 -9.02
N LEU A 515 -2.49 -1.06 -8.69
CA LEU A 515 -1.43 -2.07 -8.75
C LEU A 515 -1.72 -3.27 -7.85
N SER A 516 -2.30 -3.04 -6.66
CA SER A 516 -2.63 -4.12 -5.71
C SER A 516 -3.79 -4.99 -6.20
N HIS A 517 -4.69 -4.45 -7.03
CA HIS A 517 -5.74 -5.24 -7.68
C HIS A 517 -5.22 -6.01 -8.90
N TRP A 518 -4.30 -5.39 -9.65
CA TRP A 518 -3.72 -5.96 -10.87
C TRP A 518 -2.74 -7.10 -10.57
N PHE A 519 -1.81 -6.90 -9.62
CA PHE A 519 -0.79 -7.89 -9.30
C PHE A 519 -1.16 -8.70 -8.07
N ARG A 520 -1.20 -10.03 -8.22
CA ARG A 520 -1.29 -10.97 -7.11
C ARG A 520 0.03 -11.70 -6.95
N PRO A 521 0.77 -11.52 -5.84
CA PRO A 521 2.03 -12.21 -5.63
C PRO A 521 1.81 -13.71 -5.47
N LEU A 522 2.86 -14.49 -5.73
CA LEU A 522 2.89 -15.92 -5.44
C LEU A 522 2.64 -16.15 -3.93
N ARG A 523 2.03 -17.28 -3.57
CA ARG A 523 1.60 -17.54 -2.19
C ARG A 523 2.76 -17.76 -1.21
N GLU A 524 3.96 -17.96 -1.70
CA GLU A 524 5.17 -17.99 -0.90
C GLU A 524 5.51 -16.58 -0.36
N GLN A 525 5.03 -15.51 -1.02
CA GLN A 525 5.13 -14.13 -0.55
C GLN A 525 3.91 -13.75 0.31
N ALA A 526 4.11 -13.48 1.60
CA ALA A 526 3.06 -13.03 2.51
C ALA A 526 3.04 -11.50 2.73
N GLY A 527 4.03 -10.76 2.22
CA GLY A 527 4.12 -9.30 2.31
C GLY A 527 2.97 -8.60 1.58
N ALA A 528 2.39 -7.59 2.24
CA ALA A 528 1.23 -6.78 1.81
C ALA A 528 0.00 -7.56 1.28
N GLN A 529 -0.09 -8.87 1.56
CA GLN A 529 -1.27 -9.65 1.23
C GLN A 529 -2.28 -9.58 2.36
N ARG A 530 -3.54 -9.27 2.04
CA ARG A 530 -4.61 -9.19 3.02
C ARG A 530 -4.80 -10.55 3.71
N GLY A 531 -4.87 -10.53 5.04
CA GLY A 531 -5.09 -11.73 5.83
C GLY A 531 -3.85 -12.58 6.08
N ARG A 532 -2.67 -12.16 5.61
CA ARG A 532 -1.39 -12.85 5.81
C ARG A 532 -0.40 -11.98 6.55
N GLY A 533 0.54 -12.60 7.27
CA GLY A 533 1.53 -11.85 8.03
C GLY A 533 2.52 -12.71 8.79
N CYS A 534 3.28 -12.08 9.69
CA CYS A 534 4.42 -12.71 10.35
C CYS A 534 4.09 -14.02 11.08
N ILE A 535 2.93 -14.07 11.74
CA ILE A 535 2.53 -15.23 12.54
C ILE A 535 2.35 -16.47 11.67
N GLU A 536 1.81 -16.34 10.45
CA GLU A 536 1.69 -17.48 9.53
C GLU A 536 3.05 -18.07 9.22
N HIS A 537 4.03 -17.24 8.83
CA HIS A 537 5.38 -17.71 8.50
C HIS A 537 6.09 -18.35 9.70
N ILE A 538 5.94 -17.76 10.89
CA ILE A 538 6.49 -18.33 12.13
C ILE A 538 5.87 -19.71 12.39
N VAL A 539 4.56 -19.86 12.25
CA VAL A 539 3.87 -21.15 12.45
C VAL A 539 4.29 -22.15 11.39
N THR A 540 4.24 -21.79 10.09
CA THR A 540 4.67 -22.64 8.98
C THR A 540 6.05 -23.21 9.24
N LEU A 541 7.04 -22.35 9.50
CA LEU A 541 8.41 -22.79 9.73
C LEU A 541 8.53 -23.68 10.98
N ARG A 542 7.80 -23.35 12.07
CA ARG A 542 7.83 -24.14 13.31
C ARG A 542 7.26 -25.54 13.11
N LEU A 543 6.19 -25.67 12.33
CA LEU A 543 5.56 -26.95 12.00
C LEU A 543 6.46 -27.81 11.12
N LEU A 544 7.14 -27.22 10.14
CA LEU A 544 8.11 -27.93 9.30
C LEU A 544 9.32 -28.41 10.12
N VAL A 545 9.86 -27.56 11.01
CA VAL A 545 10.94 -27.92 11.93
C VAL A 545 10.54 -29.04 12.88
N ASP A 546 9.35 -28.99 13.49
CA ASP A 546 8.87 -30.07 14.36
C ASP A 546 8.63 -31.37 13.57
N THR A 547 8.11 -31.28 12.34
CA THR A 547 7.95 -32.44 11.46
C THR A 547 9.30 -33.10 11.17
N ALA A 548 10.29 -32.33 10.70
CA ALA A 548 11.64 -32.81 10.41
C ALA A 548 12.24 -33.47 11.67
N ARG A 549 12.12 -32.79 12.81
CA ARG A 549 12.59 -33.27 14.11
C ARG A 549 11.98 -34.61 14.53
N ARG A 550 10.68 -34.79 14.25
CA ARG A 550 9.94 -35.97 14.70
C ARG A 550 10.09 -37.15 13.75
N LYS A 551 10.21 -36.88 12.45
CA LYS A 551 10.48 -37.89 11.42
C LYS A 551 11.96 -38.26 11.34
N LYS A 552 12.85 -37.57 12.06
CA LYS A 552 14.31 -37.71 11.96
C LYS A 552 14.80 -37.47 10.52
N GLU A 553 14.20 -36.48 9.87
CA GLU A 553 14.56 -36.07 8.51
C GLU A 553 15.35 -34.76 8.54
N LYS A 554 16.29 -34.63 7.61
CA LYS A 554 17.07 -33.41 7.42
C LYS A 554 16.17 -32.26 6.97
N LEU A 555 16.35 -31.10 7.58
CA LEU A 555 15.77 -29.84 7.12
C LEU A 555 16.79 -28.73 7.28
N PHE A 556 17.21 -28.16 6.17
CA PHE A 556 18.00 -26.96 6.11
C PHE A 556 17.09 -25.75 6.04
N VAL A 557 17.35 -24.78 6.91
CA VAL A 557 16.63 -23.51 6.98
C VAL A 557 17.65 -22.39 6.86
N MET A 558 17.61 -21.66 5.75
CA MET A 558 18.50 -20.53 5.49
C MET A 558 17.71 -19.23 5.50
N PHE A 559 18.12 -18.29 6.33
CA PHE A 559 17.54 -16.96 6.44
C PHE A 559 18.39 -15.98 5.65
N VAL A 560 17.78 -15.29 4.70
CA VAL A 560 18.41 -14.32 3.81
C VAL A 560 18.02 -12.92 4.25
N ASP A 561 19.01 -12.07 4.52
CA ASP A 561 18.83 -10.63 4.76
C ASP A 561 19.40 -9.88 3.57
N PHE A 562 18.56 -9.17 2.82
CA PHE A 562 19.01 -8.30 1.74
C PHE A 562 19.58 -7.00 2.30
N SER A 563 20.77 -6.62 1.83
CA SER A 563 21.41 -5.36 2.16
C SER A 563 20.61 -4.20 1.61
N LYS A 564 19.98 -3.41 2.49
CA LYS A 564 19.29 -2.15 2.13
C LYS A 564 18.27 -2.35 0.98
N ALA A 565 17.47 -3.42 1.07
CA ALA A 565 16.60 -3.91 0.00
C ALA A 565 15.77 -2.84 -0.73
N TYR A 566 15.15 -1.90 0.01
CA TYR A 566 14.35 -0.83 -0.59
C TYR A 566 15.20 0.25 -1.26
N ASP A 567 16.39 0.53 -0.73
CA ASP A 567 17.22 1.67 -1.11
C ASP A 567 18.07 1.36 -2.36
N LEU A 568 18.31 0.07 -2.66
CA LEU A 568 19.19 -0.37 -3.73
C LEU A 568 18.47 -0.89 -4.99
N ILE A 569 17.13 -0.90 -5.02
CA ILE A 569 16.39 -1.39 -6.21
C ILE A 569 16.76 -0.55 -7.43
N PRO A 570 17.30 -1.15 -8.51
CA PRO A 570 17.52 -0.44 -9.76
C PRO A 570 16.17 -0.11 -10.41
N ARG A 571 15.86 1.18 -10.55
CA ARG A 571 14.55 1.64 -11.02
C ARG A 571 14.26 1.23 -12.47
N ASN A 572 15.28 1.24 -13.33
CA ASN A 572 15.15 0.76 -14.72
C ASN A 572 14.72 -0.71 -14.75
N LYS A 573 15.42 -1.58 -14.00
CA LYS A 573 15.05 -3.01 -13.90
C LYS A 573 13.65 -3.20 -13.32
N LEU A 574 13.23 -2.41 -12.34
CA LEU A 574 11.86 -2.44 -11.80
C LEU A 574 10.82 -2.11 -12.90
N LEU A 575 11.06 -1.05 -13.68
CA LEU A 575 10.19 -0.67 -14.80
C LEU A 575 10.15 -1.77 -15.89
N THR A 576 11.29 -2.40 -16.18
CA THR A 576 11.37 -3.54 -17.10
C THR A 576 10.52 -4.72 -16.62
N VAL A 577 10.60 -5.06 -15.32
CA VAL A 577 9.75 -6.11 -14.72
C VAL A 577 8.27 -5.76 -14.88
N LEU A 578 7.87 -4.51 -14.60
CA LEU A 578 6.49 -4.06 -14.76
C LEU A 578 6.01 -4.16 -16.23
N LYS A 579 6.83 -3.68 -17.18
CA LYS A 579 6.54 -3.75 -18.63
C LYS A 579 6.32 -5.21 -19.06
N ARG A 580 7.24 -6.10 -18.69
CA ARG A 580 7.15 -7.54 -18.99
C ARG A 580 5.95 -8.23 -18.35
N LEU A 581 5.51 -7.80 -17.16
CA LEU A 581 4.30 -8.33 -16.52
C LEU A 581 3.00 -7.81 -17.18
N GLY A 582 3.08 -6.96 -18.21
CA GLY A 582 1.94 -6.42 -18.93
C GLY A 582 1.32 -5.18 -18.26
N CYS A 583 2.10 -4.43 -17.49
CA CYS A 583 1.65 -3.16 -16.91
C CYS A 583 1.26 -2.19 -18.04
N GLY A 584 0.08 -1.57 -17.90
CA GLY A 584 -0.37 -0.53 -18.82
C GLY A 584 0.64 0.62 -18.93
N MET A 585 0.69 1.24 -20.09
CA MET A 585 1.74 2.20 -20.46
C MET A 585 1.52 3.58 -19.83
N VAL A 586 0.26 3.95 -19.61
CA VAL A 586 -0.06 5.18 -18.87
C VAL A 586 0.37 5.02 -17.42
N MET A 587 0.06 3.88 -16.79
CA MET A 587 0.55 3.55 -15.46
C MET A 587 2.09 3.51 -15.40
N LEU A 588 2.73 2.86 -16.37
CA LEU A 588 4.19 2.78 -16.43
C LEU A 588 4.83 4.17 -16.60
N GLY A 589 4.23 5.03 -17.42
CA GLY A 589 4.60 6.43 -17.56
C GLY A 589 4.48 7.18 -16.22
N ALA A 590 3.33 7.10 -15.56
CA ALA A 590 3.12 7.75 -14.25
C ALA A 590 4.12 7.28 -13.18
N LEU A 591 4.44 5.98 -13.13
CA LEU A 591 5.44 5.40 -12.23
C LEU A 591 6.85 5.87 -12.59
N THR A 592 7.18 5.93 -13.88
CA THR A 592 8.45 6.45 -14.38
C THR A 592 8.63 7.91 -13.97
N ALA A 593 7.59 8.75 -14.14
CA ALA A 593 7.61 10.15 -13.73
C ALA A 593 7.86 10.30 -12.22
N MET A 594 7.16 9.51 -11.41
CA MET A 594 7.22 9.57 -9.95
C MET A 594 8.58 9.12 -9.40
N TYR A 595 9.21 8.13 -10.04
CA TYR A 595 10.44 7.51 -9.55
C TYR A 595 11.69 7.87 -10.36
N ARG A 596 11.66 8.64 -11.45
CA ARG A 596 12.88 8.95 -12.23
C ARG A 596 13.96 9.63 -11.39
N VAL A 597 13.68 10.85 -10.93
CA VAL A 597 14.52 11.55 -9.94
C VAL A 597 13.65 11.90 -8.75
N THR A 598 14.12 11.54 -7.57
CA THR A 598 13.43 11.86 -6.32
C THR A 598 14.33 12.74 -5.47
N GLN A 599 13.75 13.71 -4.78
CA GLN A 599 14.48 14.59 -3.88
C GLN A 599 14.03 14.37 -2.45
N SER A 600 15.00 14.35 -1.55
CA SER A 600 14.77 14.10 -0.14
C SER A 600 15.40 15.21 0.69
N VAL A 601 14.70 15.61 1.75
CA VAL A 601 15.18 16.64 2.67
C VAL A 601 15.29 16.06 4.08
N VAL A 602 16.51 15.94 4.59
CA VAL A 602 16.80 15.56 5.99
C VAL A 602 17.24 16.81 6.75
N GLY A 603 16.46 17.22 7.75
CA GLY A 603 16.71 18.49 8.43
C GLY A 603 16.64 19.66 7.45
N SER A 604 17.76 20.34 7.20
CA SER A 604 17.89 21.40 6.18
C SER A 604 18.62 20.95 4.92
N ALA A 605 19.11 19.71 4.87
CA ALA A 605 19.96 19.21 3.80
C ALA A 605 19.11 18.55 2.70
N LEU A 606 19.24 19.03 1.47
CA LEU A 606 18.61 18.48 0.27
C LEU A 606 19.58 17.54 -0.45
N PHE A 607 19.08 16.39 -0.89
CA PHE A 607 19.78 15.46 -1.77
C PHE A 607 18.86 14.80 -2.79
N THR A 608 19.45 14.30 -3.87
CA THR A 608 18.79 13.51 -4.90
C THR A 608 19.00 12.02 -4.68
N ALA A 609 18.05 11.22 -5.14
CA ALA A 609 18.12 9.76 -5.11
C ALA A 609 17.68 9.21 -6.47
N THR A 610 18.54 8.42 -7.11
CA THR A 610 18.33 7.75 -8.41
C THR A 610 18.03 6.26 -8.26
N LEU A 611 18.36 5.65 -7.12
CA LEU A 611 18.06 4.26 -6.79
C LEU A 611 16.96 4.11 -5.75
N GLY A 612 16.41 2.90 -5.68
CA GLY A 612 15.48 2.48 -4.65
C GLY A 612 14.08 3.05 -4.79
N VAL A 613 13.19 2.51 -3.95
CA VAL A 613 11.81 2.98 -3.76
C VAL A 613 11.70 3.77 -2.45
N ARG A 614 10.83 4.79 -2.39
CA ARG A 614 10.74 5.73 -1.28
C ARG A 614 10.13 5.05 -0.04
N GLN A 615 10.92 4.77 0.98
CA GLN A 615 10.41 4.19 2.23
C GLN A 615 9.38 5.12 2.91
N GLY A 616 8.08 4.79 2.80
CA GLY A 616 6.98 5.62 3.32
C GLY A 616 6.00 6.11 2.24
N SER A 617 6.33 5.94 0.95
CA SER A 617 5.40 6.08 -0.16
C SER A 617 4.43 4.88 -0.22
N PRO A 618 3.13 5.11 -0.48
CA PRO A 618 2.14 4.06 -0.73
C PRO A 618 2.57 2.98 -1.76
N THR A 619 2.95 3.37 -2.98
CA THR A 619 3.32 2.41 -4.05
C THR A 619 4.59 1.62 -3.77
N SER A 620 5.52 2.14 -2.96
CA SER A 620 6.83 1.51 -2.74
C SER A 620 6.74 0.05 -2.25
N CYS A 621 5.76 -0.29 -1.41
CA CYS A 621 5.59 -1.65 -0.93
C CYS A 621 5.16 -2.63 -2.03
N ILE A 622 4.15 -2.29 -2.84
CA ILE A 622 3.67 -3.17 -3.91
C ILE A 622 4.71 -3.31 -5.03
N LEU A 623 5.43 -2.23 -5.35
CA LEU A 623 6.52 -2.25 -6.31
C LEU A 623 7.66 -3.19 -5.87
N PHE A 624 8.06 -3.12 -4.61
CA PHE A 624 9.05 -4.04 -4.07
C PHE A 624 8.57 -5.50 -4.08
N ILE A 625 7.30 -5.73 -3.75
CA ILE A 625 6.71 -7.07 -3.80
C ILE A 625 6.71 -7.64 -5.20
N ILE A 626 6.32 -6.85 -6.21
CA ILE A 626 6.38 -7.24 -7.63
C ILE A 626 7.82 -7.64 -7.97
N TYR A 627 8.80 -6.85 -7.53
CA TYR A 627 10.21 -7.09 -7.82
C TYR A 627 10.74 -8.38 -7.19
N ILE A 628 10.54 -8.59 -5.88
CA ILE A 628 11.05 -9.76 -5.17
C ILE A 628 10.30 -11.04 -5.54
N ASN A 629 9.09 -10.95 -6.08
CA ASN A 629 8.32 -12.10 -6.55
C ASN A 629 9.04 -12.83 -7.71
N GLU A 630 9.95 -12.15 -8.41
CA GLU A 630 10.81 -12.76 -9.42
C GLU A 630 11.76 -13.81 -8.84
N LEU A 631 12.34 -13.56 -7.66
CA LEU A 631 13.12 -14.57 -6.94
C LEU A 631 12.26 -15.81 -6.61
N VAL A 632 11.04 -15.58 -6.13
CA VAL A 632 10.10 -16.67 -5.81
C VAL A 632 9.79 -17.50 -7.05
N LYS A 633 9.54 -16.82 -8.18
CA LYS A 633 9.31 -17.45 -9.48
C LYS A 633 10.51 -18.29 -9.93
N MET A 634 11.71 -17.71 -9.93
CA MET A 634 12.95 -18.40 -10.32
C MET A 634 13.18 -19.67 -9.48
N ILE A 635 13.02 -19.58 -8.16
CA ILE A 635 13.18 -20.74 -7.27
C ILE A 635 12.13 -21.81 -7.60
N LYS A 636 10.87 -21.42 -7.78
CA LYS A 636 9.76 -22.34 -8.03
C LYS A 636 9.87 -23.06 -9.37
N GLU A 637 10.37 -22.39 -10.40
CA GLU A 637 10.52 -22.96 -11.75
C GLU A 637 11.75 -23.87 -11.87
N GLN A 638 12.81 -23.59 -11.11
CA GLN A 638 14.10 -24.30 -11.24
C GLN A 638 14.32 -25.40 -10.19
N CYS A 639 13.51 -25.43 -9.12
CA CYS A 639 13.59 -26.44 -8.07
C CYS A 639 12.51 -27.52 -8.24
N MET A 640 12.90 -28.78 -7.98
CA MET A 640 11.99 -29.92 -7.99
C MET A 640 11.40 -30.15 -6.60
N PRO A 641 10.19 -30.73 -6.48
CA PRO A 641 9.58 -31.04 -5.20
C PRO A 641 10.48 -31.89 -4.27
N GLU A 642 10.47 -31.59 -2.98
CA GLU A 642 11.38 -32.19 -1.99
C GLU A 642 10.65 -32.88 -0.83
N ARG A 643 10.66 -34.22 -0.79
CA ARG A 643 10.15 -35.05 0.34
C ARG A 643 8.86 -34.47 0.97
N PHE A 644 8.90 -34.09 2.25
CA PHE A 644 7.76 -33.53 2.98
C PHE A 644 7.56 -32.03 2.75
N LEU A 645 8.53 -31.33 2.17
CA LEU A 645 8.37 -29.94 1.73
C LEU A 645 7.57 -29.84 0.43
N ASP A 646 7.50 -30.93 -0.35
CA ASP A 646 6.80 -30.96 -1.64
C ASP A 646 7.25 -29.76 -2.50
N TRP A 647 6.34 -28.92 -2.98
CA TRP A 647 6.63 -27.73 -3.79
C TRP A 647 7.18 -26.52 -2.99
N LEU A 648 7.20 -26.56 -1.65
CA LEU A 648 7.56 -25.41 -0.83
C LEU A 648 9.08 -25.27 -0.67
N HIS A 649 9.66 -24.35 -1.43
CA HIS A 649 11.10 -24.09 -1.43
C HIS A 649 11.51 -22.79 -0.74
N VAL A 650 10.60 -21.82 -0.66
CA VAL A 650 10.87 -20.48 -0.16
C VAL A 650 9.67 -19.91 0.59
N LEU A 651 9.93 -19.12 1.62
CA LEU A 651 8.96 -18.25 2.28
C LEU A 651 9.50 -16.82 2.23
N VAL A 652 8.72 -15.87 1.72
CA VAL A 652 9.10 -14.46 1.65
C VAL A 652 8.08 -13.60 2.37
N LEU A 653 8.53 -12.71 3.25
CA LEU A 653 7.70 -11.66 3.84
C LEU A 653 8.38 -10.32 3.63
N MET A 654 7.93 -9.58 2.62
CA MET A 654 8.67 -8.42 2.12
C MET A 654 10.10 -8.82 1.73
N ASP A 655 11.12 -8.36 2.46
CA ASP A 655 12.54 -8.65 2.25
C ASP A 655 13.02 -9.89 3.04
N ASP A 656 12.33 -10.24 4.13
CA ASP A 656 12.67 -11.41 4.95
C ASP A 656 12.40 -12.71 4.19
N THR A 657 13.48 -13.34 3.69
CA THR A 657 13.41 -14.54 2.86
C THR A 657 13.96 -15.76 3.61
N VAL A 658 13.26 -16.89 3.50
CA VAL A 658 13.69 -18.17 4.06
C VAL A 658 13.73 -19.21 2.96
N LEU A 659 14.91 -19.78 2.69
CA LEU A 659 15.07 -20.93 1.81
C LEU A 659 14.99 -22.22 2.65
N LEU A 660 14.24 -23.18 2.14
CA LEU A 660 13.99 -24.46 2.79
C LEU A 660 14.50 -25.59 1.91
N SER A 661 15.20 -26.57 2.46
CA SER A 661 15.61 -27.74 1.69
C SER A 661 15.78 -28.98 2.56
N THR A 662 15.65 -30.16 1.96
CA THR A 662 15.84 -31.45 2.64
C THR A 662 17.22 -32.08 2.40
N SER A 663 18.07 -31.44 1.59
CA SER A 663 19.45 -31.86 1.37
C SER A 663 20.38 -30.66 1.16
N ARG A 664 21.66 -30.81 1.52
CA ARG A 664 22.68 -29.76 1.34
C ARG A 664 22.85 -29.39 -0.14
N ALA A 665 22.87 -30.39 -1.03
CA ALA A 665 23.01 -30.17 -2.48
C ALA A 665 21.87 -29.30 -3.05
N ASN A 666 20.63 -29.57 -2.64
CA ASN A 666 19.48 -28.76 -3.06
C ASN A 666 19.51 -27.35 -2.44
N LEU A 667 20.01 -27.19 -1.21
CA LEU A 667 20.22 -25.86 -0.63
C LEU A 667 21.26 -25.06 -1.45
N ILE A 668 22.40 -25.67 -1.80
CA ILE A 668 23.44 -25.02 -2.62
C ILE A 668 22.85 -24.56 -3.95
N LYS A 669 22.08 -25.41 -4.65
CA LYS A 669 21.38 -25.03 -5.88
C LYS A 669 20.47 -23.81 -5.68
N LYS A 670 19.77 -23.70 -4.55
CA LYS A 670 18.92 -22.53 -4.24
C LYS A 670 19.75 -21.27 -3.94
N VAL A 671 20.94 -21.42 -3.34
CA VAL A 671 21.88 -20.32 -3.15
C VAL A 671 22.42 -19.83 -4.50
N GLU A 672 22.70 -20.73 -5.45
CA GLU A 672 23.10 -20.37 -6.81
C GLU A 672 22.00 -19.57 -7.54
N ILE A 673 20.73 -19.96 -7.39
CA ILE A 673 19.58 -19.22 -7.92
C ILE A 673 19.44 -17.85 -7.26
N LEU A 674 19.62 -17.76 -5.93
CA LEU A 674 19.60 -16.49 -5.19
C LEU A 674 20.70 -15.55 -5.68
N ASP A 675 21.90 -16.07 -5.87
CA ASP A 675 23.06 -15.32 -6.35
C ASP A 675 22.88 -14.87 -7.82
N GLN A 676 22.29 -15.71 -8.66
CA GLN A 676 21.86 -15.33 -10.02
C GLN A 676 20.84 -14.20 -10.00
N PHE A 677 19.79 -14.31 -9.16
CA PHE A 677 18.81 -13.24 -8.98
C PHE A 677 19.47 -11.94 -8.53
N CYS A 678 20.43 -12.00 -7.60
CA CYS A 678 21.16 -10.83 -7.12
C CYS A 678 21.92 -10.12 -8.25
N ARG A 679 22.58 -10.86 -9.14
CA ARG A 679 23.24 -10.28 -10.33
C ARG A 679 22.24 -9.68 -11.30
N ASP A 680 21.23 -10.46 -11.69
CA ASP A 680 20.27 -10.08 -12.74
C ASP A 680 19.42 -8.89 -12.33
N TYR A 681 19.05 -8.81 -11.06
CA TYR A 681 18.16 -7.79 -10.51
C TYR A 681 18.91 -6.73 -9.65
N GLY A 682 20.25 -6.75 -9.61
CA GLY A 682 21.05 -5.74 -8.89
C GLY A 682 20.74 -5.66 -7.39
N MET A 683 20.45 -6.81 -6.77
CA MET A 683 20.19 -6.95 -5.34
C MET A 683 21.43 -7.50 -4.64
N TYR A 684 21.57 -7.23 -3.34
CA TYR A 684 22.75 -7.66 -2.58
C TYR A 684 22.34 -8.38 -1.30
N VAL A 685 22.94 -9.54 -1.04
CA VAL A 685 22.78 -10.28 0.21
C VAL A 685 23.72 -9.71 1.27
N ASN A 686 23.26 -9.67 2.52
CA ASN A 686 24.09 -9.35 3.67
C ASN A 686 24.71 -10.62 4.25
N ASN A 687 25.95 -10.95 3.88
CA ASN A 687 26.62 -12.18 4.34
C ASN A 687 26.71 -12.27 5.88
N ALA A 688 26.89 -11.14 6.58
CA ALA A 688 27.07 -11.13 8.03
C ALA A 688 25.78 -11.46 8.81
N LYS A 689 24.62 -11.29 8.19
CA LYS A 689 23.32 -11.59 8.80
C LYS A 689 22.64 -12.81 8.20
N THR A 690 22.96 -13.12 6.95
CA THR A 690 22.47 -14.31 6.26
C THR A 690 23.15 -15.52 6.85
N SER A 691 22.35 -16.46 7.33
CA SER A 691 22.85 -17.65 8.01
C SER A 691 21.86 -18.79 7.85
N PHE A 692 22.32 -20.01 8.07
CA PHE A 692 21.47 -21.18 8.02
C PHE A 692 21.64 -22.04 9.27
N PHE A 693 20.67 -22.92 9.52
CA PHE A 693 20.85 -24.04 10.42
C PHE A 693 20.28 -25.31 9.81
N VAL A 694 20.72 -26.45 10.31
CA VAL A 694 20.22 -27.77 9.91
C VAL A 694 19.57 -28.48 11.09
N ILE A 695 18.38 -29.04 10.86
CA ILE A 695 17.71 -29.98 11.77
C ILE A 695 18.08 -31.39 11.32
N HIS A 696 18.55 -32.23 12.26
CA HIS A 696 19.01 -33.60 11.98
C HIS A 696 20.10 -33.72 10.91
N GLY A 697 20.97 -32.71 10.78
CA GLY A 697 22.14 -32.77 9.89
C GLY A 697 23.25 -33.66 10.46
N ASP A 698 24.11 -34.13 9.55
CA ASP A 698 25.36 -34.80 9.89
C ASP A 698 26.49 -33.76 10.08
N ASP A 699 27.68 -34.16 10.54
CA ASP A 699 28.77 -33.22 10.87
C ASP A 699 29.14 -32.29 9.70
N GLY A 700 29.17 -32.79 8.46
CA GLY A 700 29.45 -31.98 7.26
C GLY A 700 28.28 -31.12 6.76
N ASP A 701 27.06 -31.31 7.29
CA ASP A 701 25.92 -30.48 6.91
C ASP A 701 25.97 -29.09 7.54
N ALA A 702 26.71 -28.94 8.66
CA ALA A 702 26.92 -27.69 9.36
C ALA A 702 28.08 -26.85 8.81
N ASP A 703 28.81 -27.35 7.81
CA ASP A 703 29.91 -26.59 7.18
C ASP A 703 29.39 -25.35 6.47
N ALA A 704 30.18 -24.26 6.48
CA ALA A 704 29.87 -23.04 5.77
C ALA A 704 29.60 -23.30 4.27
N ILE A 705 28.64 -22.58 3.71
CA ILE A 705 28.28 -22.67 2.29
C ILE A 705 28.97 -21.54 1.54
N HIS A 706 29.76 -21.90 0.53
CA HIS A 706 30.48 -20.96 -0.33
C HIS A 706 29.93 -21.07 -1.76
N VAL A 707 29.32 -19.98 -2.25
CA VAL A 707 28.83 -19.87 -3.63
C VAL A 707 29.20 -18.49 -4.15
N ASN A 708 30.13 -18.43 -5.11
CA ASN A 708 30.68 -17.19 -5.64
C ASN A 708 31.12 -16.22 -4.51
N SER A 709 30.51 -15.03 -4.42
CA SER A 709 30.79 -14.06 -3.34
C SER A 709 30.00 -14.28 -2.05
N LEU A 710 29.07 -15.24 -2.02
CA LEU A 710 28.26 -15.55 -0.86
C LEU A 710 28.99 -16.54 0.04
N VAL A 711 29.20 -16.13 1.29
CA VAL A 711 29.69 -16.99 2.37
C VAL A 711 28.62 -17.01 3.44
N ILE A 712 28.02 -18.18 3.67
CA ILE A 712 26.88 -18.35 4.56
C ILE A 712 27.28 -19.30 5.68
N GLU A 713 27.34 -18.75 6.89
CA GLU A 713 27.74 -19.47 8.09
C GLU A 713 26.58 -20.23 8.73
N HIS A 714 26.90 -21.37 9.33
CA HIS A 714 25.95 -22.11 10.16
C HIS A 714 25.76 -21.42 11.51
N CYS A 715 24.52 -21.36 12.00
CA CYS A 715 24.17 -20.77 13.29
C CYS A 715 23.40 -21.76 14.18
N HIS A 716 23.57 -21.65 15.50
CA HIS A 716 22.81 -22.48 16.43
C HIS A 716 21.41 -21.92 16.76
N SER A 717 21.21 -20.62 16.52
CA SER A 717 19.93 -19.95 16.75
C SER A 717 19.79 -18.72 15.88
N TYR A 718 18.57 -18.43 15.44
CA TYR A 718 18.24 -17.28 14.61
C TYR A 718 16.95 -16.61 15.10
N ILE A 719 16.85 -15.29 15.02
CA ILE A 719 15.63 -14.55 15.32
C ILE A 719 14.92 -14.23 14.00
N TYR A 720 13.90 -15.02 13.65
CA TYR A 720 13.09 -14.81 12.46
C TYR A 720 11.78 -14.11 12.83
N LEU A 721 11.52 -12.96 12.22
CA LEU A 721 10.32 -12.13 12.47
C LEU A 721 10.07 -11.86 13.96
N GLY A 722 11.14 -11.70 14.76
CA GLY A 722 11.04 -11.48 16.21
C GLY A 722 10.79 -12.73 17.06
N SER A 723 10.76 -13.92 16.45
CA SER A 723 10.62 -15.23 17.11
C SER A 723 11.92 -16.04 17.03
N PRO A 724 12.40 -16.62 18.14
CA PRO A 724 13.63 -17.41 18.13
C PRO A 724 13.42 -18.80 17.52
N PHE A 725 14.37 -19.23 16.71
CA PHE A 725 14.52 -20.59 16.19
C PHE A 725 15.87 -21.13 16.63
N THR A 726 15.90 -22.41 16.98
CA THR A 726 17.09 -23.09 17.52
C THR A 726 17.36 -24.34 16.70
N SER A 727 18.65 -24.63 16.48
CA SER A 727 19.13 -25.81 15.74
C SER A 727 18.70 -27.15 16.37
N ASP A 728 18.36 -27.17 17.66
CA ASP A 728 17.77 -28.34 18.34
C ASP A 728 16.31 -28.62 17.91
N GLY A 729 15.69 -27.72 17.14
CA GLY A 729 14.30 -27.78 16.68
C GLY A 729 13.25 -27.77 17.79
N SER A 730 13.63 -27.50 19.03
CA SER A 730 12.76 -27.62 20.19
C SER A 730 11.93 -26.34 20.39
N VAL A 731 10.61 -26.47 20.28
CA VAL A 731 9.68 -25.37 20.56
C VAL A 731 9.82 -24.88 22.00
N SER A 732 10.08 -25.78 22.96
CA SER A 732 10.31 -25.41 24.37
C SER A 732 11.60 -24.60 24.56
N SER A 733 12.67 -24.91 23.81
CA SER A 733 13.91 -24.13 23.82
C SER A 733 13.66 -22.73 23.26
N ALA A 734 12.90 -22.63 22.17
CA ALA A 734 12.47 -21.35 21.60
C ALA A 734 11.62 -20.52 22.57
N VAL A 735 10.63 -21.12 23.25
CA VAL A 735 9.80 -20.42 24.26
C VAL A 735 10.63 -19.92 25.44
N LYS A 736 11.64 -20.70 25.87
CA LYS A 736 12.59 -20.27 26.90
C LYS A 736 13.43 -19.07 26.42
N ALA A 737 13.99 -19.12 25.22
CA ALA A 737 14.74 -18.02 24.62
C ALA A 737 13.88 -16.74 24.47
N HIS A 738 12.64 -16.89 23.99
CA HIS A 738 11.66 -15.81 23.89
C HIS A 738 11.39 -15.19 25.26
N SER A 739 11.13 -16.01 26.27
CA SER A 739 10.88 -15.54 27.64
C SER A 739 12.08 -14.74 28.18
N THR A 740 13.31 -15.24 27.97
CA THR A 740 14.52 -14.52 28.37
C THR A 740 14.63 -13.16 27.68
N ALA A 741 14.38 -13.10 26.36
CA ALA A 741 14.42 -11.85 25.60
C ALA A 741 13.32 -10.86 26.05
N LYS A 742 12.11 -11.35 26.36
CA LYS A 742 10.97 -10.51 26.77
C LYS A 742 10.97 -10.13 28.25
N LEU A 743 11.88 -10.67 29.06
CA LEU A 743 12.05 -10.29 30.48
C LEU A 743 12.23 -8.77 30.65
N CYS A 744 12.92 -8.11 29.71
CA CYS A 744 13.12 -6.67 29.74
C CYS A 744 11.81 -5.87 29.74
N HIS A 745 10.75 -6.36 29.08
CA HIS A 745 9.45 -5.68 29.08
C HIS A 745 8.76 -5.81 30.43
N VAL A 746 8.90 -6.94 31.11
CA VAL A 746 8.40 -7.11 32.47
C VAL A 746 9.16 -6.18 33.42
N LEU A 747 10.48 -6.12 33.32
CA LEU A 747 11.31 -5.21 34.12
C LEU A 747 10.91 -3.74 33.94
N LYS A 748 10.69 -3.31 32.69
CA LYS A 748 10.17 -1.97 32.37
C LYS A 748 8.82 -1.71 33.02
N TYR A 749 7.89 -2.67 32.92
CA TYR A 749 6.58 -2.56 33.54
C TYR A 749 6.66 -2.46 35.07
N VAL A 750 7.47 -3.31 35.71
CA VAL A 750 7.68 -3.26 37.16
C VAL A 750 8.27 -1.93 37.58
N SER A 751 9.32 -1.45 36.90
CA SER A 751 9.90 -0.14 37.18
C SER A 751 8.90 1.00 37.01
N PHE A 752 8.04 0.93 35.98
CA PHE A 752 6.98 1.90 35.74
C PHE A 752 5.95 1.92 36.88
N VAL A 753 5.51 0.74 37.34
CA VAL A 753 4.57 0.62 38.45
C VAL A 753 5.19 1.08 39.77
N THR A 754 6.47 0.81 40.01
CA THR A 754 7.16 1.19 41.27
C THR A 754 7.49 2.68 41.35
N LYS A 755 7.81 3.33 40.23
CA LYS A 755 8.16 4.77 40.23
C LYS A 755 6.95 5.70 40.26
N ASN A 756 5.77 5.21 39.93
CA ASN A 756 4.54 6.00 39.82
C ASN A 756 3.52 5.54 40.86
N ASN A 757 3.64 6.04 42.09
CA ASN A 757 2.81 5.61 43.24
C ASN A 757 1.36 6.10 43.16
N ASP A 758 1.10 7.18 42.43
CA ASP A 758 -0.20 7.78 42.12
C ASP A 758 -0.89 7.11 40.90
N LEU A 759 -0.28 6.08 40.32
CA LEU A 759 -0.76 5.44 39.09
C LEU A 759 -2.07 4.67 39.33
N PRO A 760 -3.18 5.03 38.65
CA PRO A 760 -4.45 4.31 38.80
C PRO A 760 -4.37 2.88 38.26
N PHE A 761 -5.08 1.94 38.89
CA PHE A 761 -5.11 0.54 38.47
C PHE A 761 -5.49 0.35 36.99
N ILE A 762 -6.48 1.10 36.50
CA ILE A 762 -6.92 0.99 35.10
C ILE A 762 -5.81 1.32 34.11
N VAL A 763 -4.89 2.23 34.46
CA VAL A 763 -3.70 2.54 33.65
C VAL A 763 -2.68 1.40 33.76
N LYS A 764 -2.46 0.85 34.96
CA LYS A 764 -1.60 -0.34 35.16
C LYS A 764 -2.07 -1.50 34.29
N ARG A 765 -3.38 -1.75 34.27
CA ARG A 765 -4.03 -2.79 33.47
C ARG A 765 -3.90 -2.52 31.98
N ARG A 766 -4.19 -1.29 31.55
CA ARG A 766 -4.06 -0.92 30.13
C ARG A 766 -2.64 -1.11 29.61
N VAL A 767 -1.63 -0.69 30.37
CA VAL A 767 -0.22 -0.91 30.03
C VAL A 767 0.11 -2.41 30.00
N PHE A 768 -0.36 -3.16 31.00
CA PHE A 768 -0.16 -4.61 31.08
C PHE A 768 -0.73 -5.32 29.85
N GLU A 769 -1.98 -5.03 29.48
CA GLU A 769 -2.66 -5.66 28.34
C GLU A 769 -2.12 -5.19 26.98
N ALA A 770 -1.88 -3.89 26.80
CA ALA A 770 -1.53 -3.33 25.49
C ALA A 770 -0.04 -3.48 25.14
N ALA A 771 0.87 -3.32 26.12
CA ALA A 771 2.32 -3.31 25.86
C ALA A 771 3.01 -4.59 26.33
N LEU A 772 2.66 -5.11 27.52
CA LEU A 772 3.36 -6.27 28.07
C LEU A 772 2.83 -7.59 27.50
N MET A 773 1.51 -7.78 27.52
CA MET A 773 0.87 -9.01 27.03
C MET A 773 1.14 -9.25 25.54
N SER A 774 1.04 -8.19 24.74
CA SER A 774 1.38 -8.22 23.31
C SER A 774 2.85 -8.62 23.07
N ALA A 775 3.78 -8.12 23.89
CA ALA A 775 5.20 -8.47 23.79
C ALA A 775 5.49 -9.93 24.19
N ILE A 776 4.95 -10.39 25.32
CA ILE A 776 5.23 -11.73 25.84
C ILE A 776 4.49 -12.83 25.06
N LEU A 777 3.31 -12.55 24.50
CA LEU A 777 2.51 -13.52 23.73
C LEU A 777 2.78 -13.50 22.23
N TYR A 778 3.70 -12.65 21.75
CA TYR A 778 4.04 -12.58 20.34
C TYR A 778 4.52 -13.94 19.82
N GLY A 779 3.83 -14.49 18.80
CA GLY A 779 4.16 -15.78 18.18
C GLY A 779 3.65 -17.02 18.92
N CYS A 780 2.81 -16.86 19.96
CA CYS A 780 2.35 -17.97 20.80
C CYS A 780 1.48 -19.01 20.07
N GLU A 781 0.89 -18.63 18.94
CA GLU A 781 0.18 -19.50 18.01
C GLU A 781 1.08 -20.66 17.53
N SER A 782 2.41 -20.45 17.48
CA SER A 782 3.38 -21.49 17.11
C SER A 782 3.81 -22.42 18.24
N TRP A 783 3.37 -22.20 19.48
CA TRP A 783 3.87 -22.92 20.68
C TRP A 783 3.12 -24.21 21.03
N VAL A 784 2.46 -24.83 20.06
CA VAL A 784 1.43 -25.89 20.23
C VAL A 784 1.80 -27.01 21.22
N SER A 785 3.06 -27.42 21.29
CA SER A 785 3.53 -28.50 22.19
C SER A 785 4.69 -28.08 23.08
N ALA A 786 4.80 -26.79 23.39
CA ALA A 786 5.87 -26.24 24.23
C ALA A 786 5.55 -26.30 25.73
N ASP A 787 6.59 -26.22 26.56
CA ASP A 787 6.45 -25.92 27.98
C ASP A 787 6.22 -24.42 28.20
N TYR A 788 5.04 -24.06 28.73
CA TYR A 788 4.67 -22.67 29.00
C TYR A 788 5.22 -22.12 30.32
N LYS A 789 5.85 -22.95 31.18
CA LYS A 789 6.39 -22.51 32.48
C LYS A 789 7.24 -21.22 32.41
N PRO A 790 8.16 -21.03 31.43
CA PRO A 790 8.95 -19.81 31.33
C PRO A 790 8.09 -18.54 31.18
N VAL A 791 7.10 -18.56 30.28
CA VAL A 791 6.20 -17.43 30.03
C VAL A 791 5.23 -17.23 31.19
N THR A 792 4.74 -18.33 31.78
CA THR A 792 3.88 -18.32 32.98
C THR A 792 4.55 -17.62 34.16
N LYS A 793 5.86 -17.75 34.33
CA LYS A 793 6.60 -17.00 35.37
C LYS A 793 6.58 -15.49 35.12
N LEU A 794 6.81 -15.06 33.87
CA LEU A 794 6.79 -13.64 33.49
C LEU A 794 5.42 -13.01 33.67
N TYR A 795 4.39 -13.68 33.14
CA TYR A 795 2.99 -13.25 33.25
C TYR A 795 2.57 -13.08 34.71
N ASN A 796 2.80 -14.11 35.53
CA ASN A 796 2.42 -14.08 36.94
C ASN A 796 3.21 -13.06 37.76
N TRP A 797 4.48 -12.84 37.43
CA TRP A 797 5.25 -11.80 38.09
C TRP A 797 4.64 -10.42 37.80
N ALA A 798 4.36 -10.11 36.53
CA ALA A 798 3.75 -8.84 36.15
C ALA A 798 2.34 -8.66 36.72
N LEU A 799 1.50 -9.71 36.70
CA LEU A 799 0.14 -9.71 37.28
C LEU A 799 0.19 -9.38 38.77
N LYS A 800 1.10 -10.02 39.53
CA LYS A 800 1.25 -9.75 40.96
C LYS A 800 1.76 -8.34 41.25
N GLN A 801 2.60 -7.78 40.37
CA GLN A 801 3.07 -6.40 40.48
C GLN A 801 1.95 -5.39 40.19
N MET A 802 1.10 -5.67 39.20
CA MET A 802 -0.12 -4.89 38.93
C MET A 802 -1.05 -4.86 40.16
N LEU A 803 -1.27 -6.04 40.77
CA LEU A 803 -2.07 -6.20 41.98
C LEU A 803 -1.41 -5.66 43.26
N GLY A 804 -0.09 -5.46 43.27
CA GLY A 804 0.66 -5.04 44.46
C GLY A 804 0.80 -6.14 45.54
N VAL A 805 0.64 -7.41 45.18
CA VAL A 805 0.69 -8.55 46.10
C VAL A 805 2.05 -9.25 46.14
N ARG A 806 2.25 -10.13 47.12
CA ARG A 806 3.52 -10.85 47.31
C ARG A 806 3.75 -11.87 46.20
N LYS A 807 5.03 -12.14 45.90
CA LYS A 807 5.43 -13.21 44.96
C LYS A 807 4.86 -14.57 45.34
N THR A 808 4.65 -14.82 46.63
CA THR A 808 4.12 -16.08 47.19
C THR A 808 2.60 -16.22 47.10
N THR A 809 1.83 -15.16 46.79
CA THR A 809 0.37 -15.25 46.67
C THR A 809 -0.01 -16.27 45.59
N PRO A 810 -0.99 -17.18 45.80
CA PRO A 810 -1.32 -18.19 44.82
C PRO A 810 -1.81 -17.55 43.51
N ASN A 811 -1.35 -18.06 42.35
CA ASN A 811 -1.69 -17.45 41.06
C ASN A 811 -3.20 -17.56 40.76
N ILE A 812 -3.82 -18.67 41.14
CA ILE A 812 -5.23 -18.96 40.84
C ILE A 812 -6.19 -17.93 41.46
N VAL A 813 -5.92 -17.48 42.69
CA VAL A 813 -6.73 -16.42 43.32
C VAL A 813 -6.47 -15.05 42.69
N CYS A 814 -5.25 -14.79 42.19
CA CYS A 814 -4.97 -13.56 41.42
C CYS A 814 -5.72 -13.51 40.10
N TYR A 815 -5.89 -14.65 39.42
CA TYR A 815 -6.68 -14.79 38.20
C TYR A 815 -8.16 -14.44 38.46
N ALA A 816 -8.76 -15.06 39.48
CA ALA A 816 -10.14 -14.82 39.86
C ALA A 816 -10.40 -13.36 40.30
N GLU A 817 -9.50 -12.78 41.10
CA GLU A 817 -9.67 -11.42 41.65
C GLU A 817 -9.68 -10.34 40.56
N VAL A 818 -8.85 -10.49 39.51
CA VAL A 818 -8.81 -9.52 38.38
C VAL A 818 -9.78 -9.89 37.25
N GLY A 819 -10.27 -11.13 37.23
CA GLY A 819 -11.06 -11.67 36.13
C GLY A 819 -10.20 -11.89 34.88
N LEU A 820 -8.97 -12.38 35.06
CA LEU A 820 -8.07 -12.72 33.96
C LEU A 820 -7.77 -14.23 33.97
N PRO A 821 -7.74 -14.90 32.82
CA PRO A 821 -7.36 -16.31 32.71
C PRO A 821 -5.87 -16.53 32.97
N SER A 822 -5.48 -17.80 33.13
CA SER A 822 -4.07 -18.15 33.10
C SER A 822 -3.46 -17.89 31.72
N VAL A 823 -2.15 -17.60 31.66
CA VAL A 823 -1.47 -17.39 30.37
C VAL A 823 -1.51 -18.63 29.47
N SER A 824 -1.52 -19.82 30.06
CA SER A 824 -1.64 -21.08 29.33
C SER A 824 -2.98 -21.17 28.59
N ASP A 825 -4.07 -20.75 29.24
CA ASP A 825 -5.40 -20.75 28.63
C ASP A 825 -5.51 -19.67 27.56
N LEU A 826 -4.91 -18.50 27.77
CA LEU A 826 -4.81 -17.46 26.74
C LEU A 826 -4.09 -17.95 25.47
N ILE A 827 -2.95 -18.62 25.66
CA ILE A 827 -2.17 -19.19 24.55
C ILE A 827 -3.03 -20.23 23.81
N LYS A 828 -3.69 -21.15 24.53
CA LYS A 828 -4.57 -22.16 23.93
C LYS A 828 -5.72 -21.55 23.16
N VAL A 829 -6.40 -20.53 23.69
CA VAL A 829 -7.49 -19.84 22.99
C VAL A 829 -6.97 -19.18 21.70
N LYS A 830 -5.79 -18.56 21.74
CA LYS A 830 -5.17 -17.95 20.55
C LYS A 830 -4.78 -18.99 19.50
N GLN A 831 -4.13 -20.07 19.91
CA GLN A 831 -3.79 -21.20 19.05
C GLN A 831 -5.05 -21.79 18.40
N HIS A 832 -6.06 -22.08 19.22
CA HIS A 832 -7.31 -22.68 18.78
C HIS A 832 -8.03 -21.83 17.72
N LYS A 833 -8.24 -20.54 18.02
CA LYS A 833 -8.81 -19.58 17.06
C LYS A 833 -7.98 -19.46 15.78
N PHE A 834 -6.65 -19.41 15.89
CA PHE A 834 -5.76 -19.31 14.74
C PHE A 834 -5.87 -20.51 13.81
N PHE A 835 -5.69 -21.74 14.33
CA PHE A 835 -5.73 -22.96 13.52
C PHE A 835 -7.13 -23.24 12.97
N ARG A 836 -8.18 -23.05 13.77
CA ARG A 836 -9.57 -23.26 13.34
C ARG A 836 -9.96 -22.32 12.21
N ASN A 837 -9.73 -21.01 12.36
CA ASN A 837 -10.10 -20.04 11.34
C ASN A 837 -9.35 -20.30 10.02
N ILE A 838 -8.04 -20.53 10.09
CA ILE A 838 -7.23 -20.79 8.90
C ILE A 838 -7.66 -22.09 8.21
N TRP A 839 -7.96 -23.14 8.98
CA TRP A 839 -8.42 -24.39 8.39
C TRP A 839 -9.79 -24.26 7.72
N LEU A 840 -10.75 -23.60 8.37
CA LEU A 840 -12.07 -23.37 7.81
C LEU A 840 -12.01 -22.53 6.52
N GLU A 841 -11.14 -21.52 6.49
CA GLU A 841 -11.02 -20.60 5.34
C GLU A 841 -10.21 -21.18 4.18
N ARG A 842 -9.14 -21.95 4.47
CA ARG A 842 -8.07 -22.24 3.49
C ARG A 842 -7.75 -23.72 3.33
N SER A 843 -8.40 -24.65 4.04
CA SER A 843 -8.09 -26.09 3.97
C SER A 843 -8.14 -26.68 2.56
N GLY A 844 -8.93 -26.11 1.64
CA GLY A 844 -8.99 -26.51 0.23
C GLY A 844 -7.85 -25.98 -0.66
N MET A 845 -6.99 -25.08 -0.16
CA MET A 845 -5.92 -24.47 -0.95
C MET A 845 -4.67 -25.36 -0.95
N ASN A 846 -4.27 -25.83 -2.14
CA ASN A 846 -3.12 -26.74 -2.30
C ASN A 846 -1.78 -26.02 -2.44
N ASP A 847 -1.81 -24.75 -2.85
CA ASP A 847 -0.67 -23.87 -3.08
C ASP A 847 -0.36 -22.97 -1.87
N ASP A 848 -0.93 -23.28 -0.70
CA ASP A 848 -0.79 -22.49 0.51
C ASP A 848 0.30 -23.06 1.45
N PRO A 849 1.38 -22.30 1.75
CA PRO A 849 2.49 -22.82 2.54
C PRO A 849 2.12 -23.27 3.96
N LEU A 850 1.20 -22.55 4.61
CA LEU A 850 0.79 -22.87 5.98
C LEU A 850 -0.11 -24.10 5.99
N ILE A 851 -1.04 -24.22 5.04
CA ILE A 851 -1.89 -25.40 4.92
C ILE A 851 -1.06 -26.64 4.60
N LEU A 852 -0.06 -26.54 3.72
CA LEU A 852 0.89 -27.62 3.49
C LEU A 852 1.57 -28.05 4.79
N ALA A 853 2.14 -27.10 5.55
CA ALA A 853 2.81 -27.40 6.82
C ALA A 853 1.85 -28.03 7.86
N ILE A 854 0.60 -27.60 7.92
CA ILE A 854 -0.43 -28.20 8.79
C ILE A 854 -0.72 -29.64 8.34
N ARG A 855 -0.97 -29.89 7.04
CA ARG A 855 -1.25 -31.23 6.51
C ARG A 855 -0.10 -32.20 6.76
N VAL A 856 1.13 -31.76 6.49
CA VAL A 856 2.35 -32.52 6.74
C VAL A 856 2.50 -32.84 8.23
N THR A 857 2.20 -31.87 9.11
CA THR A 857 2.22 -32.09 10.55
C THR A 857 1.14 -33.09 10.97
N LEU A 858 -0.10 -32.95 10.51
CA LEU A 858 -1.20 -33.87 10.82
C LEU A 858 -0.87 -35.31 10.40
N ALA A 859 -0.23 -35.49 9.24
CA ALA A 859 0.22 -36.79 8.76
C ALA A 859 1.32 -37.41 9.64
N SER A 860 2.07 -36.61 10.40
CA SER A 860 3.17 -37.08 11.26
C SER A 860 2.73 -37.75 12.56
N ARG A 861 1.45 -37.64 12.96
CA ARG A 861 0.87 -38.23 14.20
C ARG A 861 1.62 -37.87 15.50
N THR A 862 2.27 -36.71 15.53
CA THR A 862 3.01 -36.17 16.68
C THR A 862 2.06 -35.63 17.79
N PRO A 863 2.57 -35.31 19.00
CA PRO A 863 1.79 -34.55 19.99
C PRO A 863 1.28 -33.21 19.43
N THR A 864 2.10 -32.55 18.59
CA THR A 864 1.73 -31.32 17.87
C THR A 864 0.54 -31.57 16.95
N SER A 865 0.58 -32.65 16.16
CA SER A 865 -0.53 -33.09 15.32
C SER A 865 -1.83 -33.29 16.11
N ARG A 866 -1.79 -34.00 17.25
CA ARG A 866 -2.99 -34.22 18.08
C ARG A 866 -3.61 -32.93 18.60
N ASN A 867 -2.78 -31.98 19.03
CA ASN A 867 -3.26 -30.68 19.49
C ASN A 867 -3.88 -29.87 18.33
N ILE A 868 -3.22 -29.84 17.16
CA ILE A 868 -3.75 -29.15 15.97
C ILE A 868 -5.06 -29.78 15.52
N ASP A 869 -5.15 -31.11 15.47
CA ASP A 869 -6.38 -31.84 15.14
C ASP A 869 -7.52 -31.48 16.09
N THR A 870 -7.24 -31.43 17.39
CA THR A 870 -8.19 -30.95 18.40
C THR A 870 -8.62 -29.50 18.11
N PHE A 871 -7.67 -28.61 17.82
CA PHE A 871 -7.96 -27.20 17.55
C PHE A 871 -8.84 -26.99 16.32
N ILE A 872 -8.62 -27.79 15.28
CA ILE A 872 -9.39 -27.73 14.04
C ILE A 872 -10.82 -28.27 14.25
N ASN A 873 -10.96 -29.39 14.97
CA ASN A 873 -12.21 -30.14 15.03
C ASN A 873 -13.14 -29.75 16.20
N THR A 874 -12.70 -28.92 17.14
CA THR A 874 -13.50 -28.49 18.31
C THR A 874 -13.75 -26.98 18.31
N GLU A 875 -14.62 -26.48 19.19
CA GLU A 875 -14.82 -25.04 19.42
C GLU A 875 -13.92 -24.51 20.55
N PRO A 876 -13.43 -23.26 20.49
CA PRO A 876 -12.62 -22.69 21.55
C PRO A 876 -13.48 -22.42 22.78
N LEU A 877 -12.93 -22.70 23.96
CA LEU A 877 -13.56 -22.29 25.20
C LEU A 877 -13.74 -20.76 25.25
N SER A 878 -14.92 -20.33 25.69
CA SER A 878 -15.19 -18.91 25.89
C SER A 878 -14.40 -18.38 27.09
N MET A 879 -14.12 -17.08 27.10
CA MET A 879 -13.37 -16.46 28.20
C MET A 879 -14.12 -16.57 29.53
N SER A 880 -15.45 -16.47 29.52
CA SER A 880 -16.29 -16.66 30.71
C SER A 880 -16.18 -18.07 31.25
N THR A 881 -16.26 -19.09 30.39
CA THR A 881 -16.11 -20.50 30.79
C THR A 881 -14.74 -20.77 31.40
N ILE A 882 -13.66 -20.18 30.85
CA ILE A 882 -12.31 -20.33 31.42
C ILE A 882 -12.24 -19.71 32.83
N ILE A 883 -12.83 -18.53 33.01
CA ILE A 883 -12.86 -17.87 34.32
C ILE A 883 -13.74 -18.66 35.31
N GLU A 884 -14.87 -19.19 34.86
CA GLU A 884 -15.73 -20.08 35.66
C GLU A 884 -14.97 -21.33 36.12
N ASN A 885 -14.19 -21.95 35.25
CA ASN A 885 -13.34 -23.09 35.61
C ASN A 885 -12.31 -22.72 36.69
N VAL A 886 -11.69 -21.53 36.60
CA VAL A 886 -10.79 -21.03 37.64
C VAL A 886 -11.53 -20.84 38.97
N CYS A 887 -12.75 -20.31 38.95
CA CYS A 887 -13.57 -20.17 40.16
C CYS A 887 -13.96 -21.53 40.74
N ASN A 888 -14.31 -22.50 39.89
CA ASN A 888 -14.63 -23.87 40.29
C ASN A 888 -13.42 -24.57 40.92
N ASP A 889 -12.23 -24.41 40.35
CA ASP A 889 -10.98 -24.95 40.91
C ASP A 889 -10.70 -24.37 42.32
N ILE A 890 -10.97 -23.07 42.51
CA ILE A 890 -10.86 -22.43 43.84
C ILE A 890 -11.92 -22.98 44.80
N ALA A 891 -13.17 -23.15 44.34
CA ALA A 891 -14.28 -23.69 45.11
C ALA A 891 -13.91 -25.04 45.74
N HIS A 892 -13.34 -25.95 44.93
CA HIS A 892 -12.95 -27.30 45.34
C HIS A 892 -11.55 -27.37 46.00
N SER A 893 -10.81 -26.27 46.05
CA SER A 893 -9.48 -26.27 46.67
C SER A 893 -9.54 -26.26 48.20
N ASP A 894 -8.79 -27.19 48.80
CA ASP A 894 -8.55 -27.26 50.25
C ASP A 894 -7.37 -26.39 50.72
N SER A 895 -6.73 -25.65 49.82
CA SER A 895 -5.62 -24.81 50.22
C SER A 895 -6.09 -23.70 51.17
N SER A 896 -5.38 -23.50 52.28
CA SER A 896 -5.73 -22.50 53.29
C SER A 896 -5.98 -21.09 52.73
N ARG A 897 -5.29 -20.68 51.66
CA ARG A 897 -5.50 -19.37 51.02
C ARG A 897 -6.73 -19.33 50.12
N CYS A 898 -7.08 -20.45 49.48
CA CYS A 898 -8.35 -20.54 48.77
C CYS A 898 -9.53 -20.55 49.74
N LYS A 899 -9.40 -21.19 50.92
CA LYS A 899 -10.45 -21.18 51.96
C LYS A 899 -10.77 -19.75 52.42
N THR A 900 -9.76 -18.98 52.80
CA THR A 900 -9.98 -17.59 53.21
C THR A 900 -10.47 -16.70 52.07
N TYR A 901 -9.98 -16.89 50.83
CA TYR A 901 -10.51 -16.14 49.68
C TYR A 901 -12.00 -16.46 49.40
N LYS A 902 -12.43 -17.71 49.59
CA LYS A 902 -13.85 -18.11 49.47
C LYS A 902 -14.72 -17.46 50.54
N GLU A 903 -14.22 -17.35 51.77
CA GLU A 903 -14.93 -16.68 52.86
C GLU A 903 -15.11 -15.19 52.57
N ILE A 904 -14.07 -14.53 52.03
CA ILE A 904 -14.10 -13.08 51.74
C ILE A 904 -14.84 -12.77 50.42
N ASN A 905 -14.79 -13.66 49.42
CA ASN A 905 -15.43 -13.49 48.12
C ASN A 905 -16.22 -14.73 47.68
N PRO A 906 -17.32 -15.07 48.38
CA PRO A 906 -18.06 -16.32 48.14
C PRO A 906 -18.69 -16.41 46.75
N GLN A 907 -18.98 -15.25 46.13
CA GLN A 907 -19.57 -15.17 44.79
C GLN A 907 -18.51 -15.06 43.68
N PHE A 908 -17.21 -15.07 44.02
CA PHE A 908 -16.09 -14.88 43.09
C PHE A 908 -16.23 -13.66 42.15
N LYS A 909 -16.92 -12.61 42.62
CA LYS A 909 -17.14 -11.40 41.82
C LYS A 909 -15.85 -10.61 41.69
N VAL A 910 -15.57 -10.14 40.47
CA VAL A 910 -14.50 -9.17 40.21
C VAL A 910 -14.95 -7.81 40.73
N PRO A 911 -14.24 -7.22 41.72
CA PRO A 911 -14.57 -5.91 42.25
C PRO A 911 -14.54 -4.83 41.17
N ASP A 912 -15.50 -3.91 41.22
CA ASP A 912 -15.59 -2.79 40.26
C ASP A 912 -14.44 -1.78 40.35
N LEU A 913 -13.66 -1.82 41.44
CA LEU A 913 -12.44 -1.04 41.59
C LEU A 913 -11.40 -1.35 40.49
N TYR A 914 -11.51 -2.54 39.86
CA TYR A 914 -10.70 -2.94 38.72
C TYR A 914 -11.35 -2.58 37.36
N LYS A 915 -12.59 -2.07 37.37
CA LYS A 915 -13.43 -1.80 36.18
C LYS A 915 -13.69 -0.31 35.91
N GLN A 916 -13.82 0.53 36.95
CA GLN A 916 -14.17 1.95 36.81
C GLN A 916 -12.93 2.87 36.73
N LYS A 917 -13.09 4.07 36.15
CA LYS A 917 -12.02 5.09 36.00
C LYS A 917 -11.63 5.81 37.32
N HIS A 918 -12.17 5.41 38.47
CA HIS A 918 -12.02 6.18 39.71
C HIS A 918 -10.61 6.14 40.31
N LEU A 919 -10.25 7.27 40.91
CA LEU A 919 -8.98 7.68 41.51
C LEU A 919 -8.79 7.16 42.96
N VAL A 920 -9.15 5.90 43.25
CA VAL A 920 -8.82 5.36 44.59
C VAL A 920 -7.30 5.34 44.70
N ASN A 921 -6.78 5.97 45.76
CA ASN A 921 -5.34 5.98 46.03
C ASN A 921 -4.80 4.55 45.97
N ASP A 922 -3.74 4.37 45.19
CA ASP A 922 -3.26 3.04 44.85
C ASP A 922 -2.75 2.27 46.07
N LEU A 923 -2.24 2.96 47.10
CA LEU A 923 -1.85 2.36 48.38
C LEU A 923 -3.05 1.75 49.11
N HIS A 924 -4.18 2.46 49.12
CA HIS A 924 -5.42 1.99 49.74
C HIS A 924 -5.97 0.78 48.96
N ARG A 925 -5.96 0.87 47.62
CA ARG A 925 -6.36 -0.23 46.74
C ARG A 925 -5.51 -1.48 46.95
N ILE A 926 -4.18 -1.34 47.05
CA ILE A 926 -3.27 -2.47 47.32
C ILE A 926 -3.59 -3.11 48.67
N SER A 927 -3.92 -2.32 49.69
CA SER A 927 -4.27 -2.82 51.02
C SER A 927 -5.56 -3.65 50.97
N PHE A 928 -6.57 -3.16 50.25
CA PHE A 928 -7.80 -3.91 49.95
C PHE A 928 -7.50 -5.23 49.21
N THR A 929 -6.74 -5.19 48.11
CA THR A 929 -6.38 -6.39 47.34
C THR A 929 -5.61 -7.40 48.21
N ARG A 930 -4.65 -6.94 49.02
CA ARG A 930 -3.88 -7.80 49.93
C ARG A 930 -4.75 -8.42 51.01
N PHE A 931 -5.70 -7.68 51.55
CA PHE A 931 -6.63 -8.20 52.54
C PHE A 931 -7.47 -9.35 51.95
N ARG A 932 -8.05 -9.16 50.75
CA ARG A 932 -8.83 -10.22 50.07
C ARG A 932 -8.01 -11.46 49.72
N LEU A 933 -6.76 -11.26 49.30
CA LEU A 933 -5.89 -12.35 48.81
C LEU A 933 -4.96 -12.95 49.89
N CYS A 934 -5.20 -12.67 51.19
CA CYS A 934 -4.35 -13.12 52.30
C CYS A 934 -2.87 -12.77 52.10
N GLY A 935 -2.61 -11.54 51.65
CA GLY A 935 -1.30 -11.01 51.26
C GLY A 935 -0.67 -10.03 52.27
N HIS A 936 -1.32 -9.77 53.41
CA HIS A 936 -0.89 -8.84 54.46
C HIS A 936 0.07 -9.47 55.50
N ARG A 937 0.60 -8.69 56.45
CA ARG A 937 1.54 -9.13 57.48
C ARG A 937 0.91 -9.57 58.81
N LEU A 938 -0.40 -9.79 58.88
CA LEU A 938 -1.03 -10.36 60.09
C LEU A 938 -0.40 -11.69 60.51
N ALA A 939 -0.43 -11.99 61.81
CA ALA A 939 0.17 -13.17 62.43
C ALA A 939 -0.34 -14.47 61.83
N ILE A 940 -1.61 -14.53 61.37
CA ILE A 940 -2.15 -15.71 60.68
C ILE A 940 -1.35 -16.06 59.41
N GLU A 941 -0.75 -15.07 58.75
CA GLU A 941 0.08 -15.22 57.55
C GLU A 941 1.57 -15.31 57.87
N THR A 942 2.09 -14.43 58.73
CA THR A 942 3.54 -14.40 59.06
C THR A 942 3.95 -15.56 59.95
N GLY A 943 3.06 -16.04 60.83
CA GLY A 943 3.30 -17.20 61.68
C GLY A 943 3.19 -18.55 60.96
N ARG A 944 2.81 -18.59 59.67
CA ARG A 944 2.83 -19.83 58.88
C ARG A 944 4.22 -20.43 58.73
N TRP A 945 5.27 -19.62 58.85
CA TRP A 945 6.67 -20.03 58.64
C TRP A 945 7.56 -19.32 59.66
N ASN A 946 8.15 -20.08 60.59
CA ASN A 946 9.06 -19.53 61.60
C ASN A 946 10.43 -19.17 60.98
N ARG A 947 10.92 -17.95 61.23
CA ARG A 947 12.23 -17.45 60.75
C ARG A 947 13.44 -18.16 61.37
N ARG A 948 13.26 -18.98 62.42
CA ARG A 948 14.33 -19.69 63.15
C ARG A 948 14.33 -21.22 62.95
N GLY A 949 13.68 -21.72 61.90
CA GLY A 949 13.76 -23.14 61.53
C GLY A 949 12.88 -24.12 62.34
N ARG A 950 12.02 -23.66 63.26
CA ARG A 950 11.14 -24.51 64.09
C ARG A 950 9.79 -24.90 63.46
N GLY A 951 9.66 -24.86 62.13
CA GLY A 951 8.41 -25.21 61.44
C GLY A 951 7.30 -24.15 61.51
N ARG A 952 6.05 -24.57 61.29
CA ARG A 952 4.84 -23.71 61.21
C ARG A 952 4.30 -23.46 62.61
N LEU A 953 4.10 -22.19 63.02
CA LEU A 953 3.42 -21.91 64.29
C LEU A 953 1.97 -22.42 64.22
N PRO A 954 1.47 -23.12 65.25
CA PRO A 954 0.06 -23.48 65.39
C PRO A 954 -0.85 -22.26 65.22
N VAL A 955 -2.10 -22.45 64.75
CA VAL A 955 -2.99 -21.31 64.45
C VAL A 955 -3.33 -20.53 65.71
N GLU A 956 -3.42 -21.23 66.83
CA GLU A 956 -3.73 -20.76 68.17
C GLU A 956 -2.63 -19.83 68.71
N GLU A 957 -1.39 -19.98 68.23
CA GLU A 957 -0.24 -19.18 68.63
C GLU A 957 0.00 -17.97 67.70
N ARG A 958 -0.81 -17.81 66.64
CA ARG A 958 -0.71 -16.68 65.70
C ARG A 958 -1.51 -15.48 66.19
N LEU A 959 -1.05 -14.92 67.30
CA LEU A 959 -1.78 -13.93 68.07
C LEU A 959 -1.49 -12.48 67.64
N CYS A 960 -2.52 -11.65 67.78
CA CYS A 960 -2.46 -10.20 67.73
C CYS A 960 -1.90 -9.66 69.05
N SER A 961 -1.41 -8.42 69.07
CA SER A 961 -0.97 -7.76 70.32
C SER A 961 -2.06 -7.65 71.38
N CYS A 962 -3.34 -7.76 71.02
CA CYS A 962 -4.46 -7.81 71.97
C CYS A 962 -4.77 -9.23 72.51
N GLY A 963 -3.98 -10.25 72.15
CA GLY A 963 -4.12 -11.63 72.63
C GLY A 963 -5.09 -12.53 71.85
N GLY A 964 -5.82 -12.02 70.85
CA GLY A 964 -6.69 -12.83 69.98
C GLY A 964 -5.95 -13.39 68.75
N ILE A 965 -6.45 -14.45 68.12
CA ILE A 965 -5.87 -14.98 66.87
C ILE A 965 -6.00 -13.92 65.76
N GLN A 966 -4.88 -13.48 65.18
CA GLN A 966 -4.87 -12.34 64.26
C GLN A 966 -5.25 -12.74 62.83
N THR A 967 -6.54 -12.98 62.61
CA THR A 967 -7.13 -13.18 61.28
C THR A 967 -7.61 -11.87 60.65
N GLU A 968 -7.90 -11.90 59.35
CA GLU A 968 -8.61 -10.86 58.59
C GLU A 968 -9.90 -10.44 59.33
N ARG A 969 -10.68 -11.42 59.79
CA ARG A 969 -11.92 -11.21 60.54
C ARG A 969 -11.67 -10.58 61.91
N HIS A 970 -10.65 -11.04 62.64
CA HIS A 970 -10.28 -10.44 63.93
C HIS A 970 -9.93 -8.96 63.77
N ALA A 971 -9.15 -8.62 62.75
CA ALA A 971 -8.71 -7.25 62.47
C ALA A 971 -9.88 -6.26 62.31
N VAL A 972 -11.00 -6.70 61.72
CA VAL A 972 -12.12 -5.81 61.36
C VAL A 972 -13.41 -6.03 62.16
N GLU A 973 -13.58 -7.13 62.89
CA GLU A 973 -14.82 -7.38 63.66
C GLU A 973 -14.62 -7.35 65.17
N VAL A 974 -13.42 -7.66 65.67
CA VAL A 974 -13.25 -7.98 67.10
C VAL A 974 -12.08 -7.23 67.75
N CYS A 975 -11.04 -6.86 67.01
CA CYS A 975 -9.83 -6.29 67.59
C CYS A 975 -10.11 -4.96 68.35
N PRO A 976 -9.72 -4.85 69.63
CA PRO A 976 -9.83 -3.59 70.38
C PRO A 976 -8.93 -2.48 69.83
N LEU A 977 -7.77 -2.84 69.27
CA LEU A 977 -6.79 -1.88 68.75
C LEU A 977 -7.34 -1.09 67.55
N THR A 978 -8.27 -1.67 66.81
CA THR A 978 -8.88 -1.06 65.61
C THR A 978 -10.32 -0.58 65.86
N ALA A 979 -10.82 -0.67 67.10
CA ALA A 979 -12.21 -0.33 67.45
C ALA A 979 -12.58 1.13 67.11
N HIS A 980 -11.65 2.07 67.31
CA HIS A 980 -11.85 3.47 66.96
C HIS A 980 -12.03 3.68 65.44
N LEU A 981 -11.28 2.98 64.60
CA LEU A 981 -11.41 3.03 63.14
C LEU A 981 -12.76 2.46 62.69
N ARG A 982 -13.19 1.34 63.29
CA ARG A 982 -14.48 0.73 62.98
C ARG A 982 -15.66 1.65 63.27
N HIS A 983 -15.57 2.42 64.35
CA HIS A 983 -16.56 3.45 64.69
C HIS A 983 -16.54 4.62 63.68
N ILE A 984 -15.36 5.11 63.30
CA ILE A 984 -15.20 6.21 62.32
C ILE A 984 -15.84 5.87 60.97
N TYR A 985 -15.66 4.62 60.50
CA TYR A 985 -16.18 4.18 59.20
C TYR A 985 -17.55 3.47 59.31
N ASN A 986 -18.16 3.37 60.49
CA ASN A 986 -19.44 2.70 60.71
C ASN A 986 -19.51 1.26 60.13
N VAL A 987 -18.47 0.46 60.38
CA VAL A 987 -18.39 -0.95 59.96
C VAL A 987 -18.47 -1.86 61.18
N THR A 988 -19.45 -2.77 61.20
CA THR A 988 -19.66 -3.70 62.32
C THR A 988 -19.33 -5.15 61.98
N VAL A 989 -19.52 -5.57 60.71
CA VAL A 989 -19.16 -6.91 60.22
C VAL A 989 -18.31 -6.85 58.94
N LEU A 990 -17.54 -7.91 58.67
CA LEU A 990 -16.65 -7.97 57.52
C LEU A 990 -17.42 -7.92 56.19
N GLU A 991 -18.63 -8.48 56.15
CA GLU A 991 -19.49 -8.50 54.98
C GLU A 991 -19.91 -7.10 54.52
N ASP A 992 -20.08 -6.14 55.44
CA ASP A 992 -20.44 -4.74 55.13
C ASP A 992 -19.36 -4.04 54.30
N ILE A 993 -18.09 -4.43 54.50
CA ILE A 993 -16.94 -3.87 53.77
C ILE A 993 -17.03 -4.23 52.30
N PHE A 994 -17.45 -5.45 51.99
CA PHE A 994 -17.45 -5.97 50.62
C PHE A 994 -18.82 -5.89 49.93
N ALA A 995 -19.82 -5.35 50.62
CA ALA A 995 -21.12 -5.02 50.03
C ALA A 995 -21.01 -3.80 49.10
N ASP A 996 -21.79 -3.80 48.01
CA ASP A 996 -21.83 -2.67 47.05
C ASP A 996 -22.50 -1.39 47.63
N THR A 997 -22.91 -1.41 48.90
CA THR A 997 -23.58 -0.31 49.61
C THR A 997 -22.61 0.70 50.23
N PHE A 998 -21.32 0.38 50.38
CA PHE A 998 -20.34 1.25 51.05
C PHE A 998 -19.45 2.03 50.05
N PRO A 999 -19.13 3.32 50.29
CA PRO A 999 -18.22 4.08 49.43
C PRO A 999 -16.83 3.43 49.34
N ARG A 1000 -16.43 3.03 48.13
CA ARG A 1000 -15.24 2.20 47.87
C ARG A 1000 -13.91 2.83 48.30
N GLU A 1001 -13.82 4.16 48.21
CA GLU A 1001 -12.62 4.89 48.65
C GLU A 1001 -12.46 4.84 50.17
N SER A 1002 -13.55 5.09 50.90
CA SER A 1002 -13.60 4.99 52.36
C SER A 1002 -13.30 3.58 52.85
N MET A 1003 -13.83 2.56 52.15
CA MET A 1003 -13.53 1.15 52.41
C MET A 1003 -12.04 0.83 52.25
N CYS A 1004 -11.43 1.19 51.12
CA CYS A 1004 -10.01 0.92 50.87
C CYS A 1004 -9.12 1.67 51.88
N LYS A 1005 -9.48 2.90 52.23
CA LYS A 1005 -8.77 3.72 53.22
C LYS A 1005 -8.87 3.13 54.62
N MET A 1006 -10.05 2.69 55.04
CA MET A 1006 -10.26 2.02 56.32
C MET A 1006 -9.40 0.76 56.45
N LEU A 1007 -9.42 -0.12 55.44
CA LEU A 1007 -8.57 -1.32 55.45
C LEU A 1007 -7.08 -0.98 55.50
N HIS A 1008 -6.66 0.10 54.83
CA HIS A 1008 -5.28 0.57 54.92
C HIS A 1008 -4.91 1.02 56.33
N GLU A 1009 -5.75 1.82 56.98
CA GLU A 1009 -5.54 2.30 58.35
C GLU A 1009 -5.58 1.15 59.37
N VAL A 1010 -6.54 0.23 59.24
CA VAL A 1010 -6.65 -0.98 60.09
C VAL A 1010 -5.41 -1.86 59.97
N LEU A 1011 -4.93 -2.11 58.75
CA LEU A 1011 -3.72 -2.89 58.54
C LEU A 1011 -2.48 -2.18 59.09
N ASN A 1012 -2.35 -0.85 58.93
CA ASN A 1012 -1.21 -0.11 59.46
C ASN A 1012 -1.14 -0.11 61.00
N VAL A 1013 -2.26 -0.27 61.70
CA VAL A 1013 -2.29 -0.41 63.17
C VAL A 1013 -1.83 -1.81 63.61
N LEU A 1014 -1.99 -2.82 62.76
CA LEU A 1014 -1.79 -4.23 63.06
C LEU A 1014 -0.50 -4.82 62.47
N GLU A 1015 0.08 -4.19 61.45
CA GLU A 1015 1.40 -4.48 60.86
C GLU A 1015 2.51 -3.71 61.60
#